data_AF-A0A1Y2D8H4-F1
#
_entry.id   AF-A0A1Y2D8H4-F1
#
_cell.length_a   1.000
_cell.length_b   1.000
_cell.length_c   1.000
_cell.angle_alpha   90.00
_cell.angle_beta   90.00
_cell.angle_gamma   90.00
#
_symmetry.space_group_name_H-M   'P 1'
#
loop_
_entity.id
_entity.type
_entity.pdbx_description
1 polymer ?
#
loop_
_entity_poly.entity_id
_entity_poly.type
_entity_poly.pdbx_seq_one_letter_code
_entity_poly.pdbx_strand_id
1 'polypeptide(L)'
;MKLLNVLSTVSLFALSVKAGFYDHFRRTELYEIMDKSIPVMRITMPKANWTEMVDKAQAEAHKELKEYEVQADLKFIYEENEESYKIKIKLGGKSSAVLSKPGFNIKIKNNESLHGTKNFRLRSDQREPSMMRSRLTTDILQKSGLLAIEVGYTELYINDEYMGFWVVSDSIKKNWISRKFGIKEDDVRTVYKCDKLRFDDGVKKVNCVNINDDYADNMEPLYDFVNKVNAAKTRADLEEFMEVENFLKYMAWEWLMGSWDHFLSSFSHNMCWFLQPNGKWAYIPFDHDIELGEEVHAKFFPYMDDIYDPNDGDKDYDYTHISFADFEHHHPIIKILVHDDDTEFRKCLGDIISKAFNPEILFPHIDEVKNYIAPYVKKEKELNVGKFNKKGLDVYFSYEHFLLNTEYTFVYNLGCWLWYKGYGLKDWILGRYEYAARYYGINYNSTNPEERHKLIEPRPEPVILPYITDITYLDPKTNETFTERPEGPGYAYVQFGDNRLEYTLLENYDDNRVPTIGVNEYLRSIENGKENGKENEKENETTTEIATETATETATETETSIETGKENEEAEAPSTDKNCWANAFGYDCCDRGCQTKVVVVDDDGSWGAQNHEWCGIPKDCKYSEECPGSKLGYSCCEGCVVYEVDDIGSWGYENDQWCSTKTSCLKN
;
A
#
# COMPACT_ATOMS: atom_id res chain seq x y z
N MET A 1 -62.46 4.12 45.72
CA MET A 1 -61.45 3.88 46.77
C MET A 1 -60.59 2.71 46.30
N LYS A 2 -59.27 2.93 46.12
CA LYS A 2 -58.31 2.03 45.43
C LYS A 2 -58.64 1.85 43.93
N LEU A 3 -57.77 2.05 42.93
CA LEU A 3 -56.32 1.74 42.73
C LEU A 3 -56.00 0.25 42.70
N LEU A 4 -55.69 -0.25 41.51
CA LEU A 4 -54.59 -1.19 41.28
C LEU A 4 -53.96 -0.86 39.91
N ASN A 5 -52.67 -1.13 39.75
CA ASN A 5 -51.89 -0.67 38.60
C ASN A 5 -51.98 -1.64 37.41
N VAL A 6 -52.00 -1.10 36.19
CA VAL A 6 -51.46 -1.79 35.01
C VAL A 6 -50.14 -1.10 34.68
N LEU A 7 -49.01 -1.78 34.92
CA LEU A 7 -47.74 -1.32 34.35
C LEU A 7 -47.80 -1.60 32.84
N SER A 8 -47.81 -0.55 32.03
CA SER A 8 -47.35 -0.68 30.66
C SER A 8 -45.82 -0.77 30.72
N THR A 9 -45.28 -1.97 30.49
CA THR A 9 -43.84 -2.15 30.27
C THR A 9 -43.50 -1.54 28.91
N VAL A 10 -43.24 -0.24 28.90
CA VAL A 10 -42.52 0.41 27.82
C VAL A 10 -41.11 -0.17 27.84
N SER A 11 -40.87 -1.18 27.00
CA SER A 11 -39.51 -1.60 26.70
C SER A 11 -38.79 -0.39 26.11
N LEU A 12 -37.85 0.18 26.87
CA LEU A 12 -36.79 0.95 26.27
C LEU A 12 -35.99 -0.03 25.41
N PHE A 13 -36.34 -0.09 24.12
CA PHE A 13 -35.32 -0.33 23.12
C PHE A 13 -34.30 0.80 23.31
N ALA A 14 -33.17 0.47 23.93
CA ALA A 14 -31.99 1.28 23.81
C ALA A 14 -31.67 1.29 22.31
N LEU A 15 -32.03 2.38 21.64
CA LEU A 15 -31.43 2.75 20.36
C LEU A 15 -29.97 3.01 20.67
N SER A 16 -29.14 1.97 20.60
CA SER A 16 -27.73 2.12 20.32
C SER A 16 -27.64 2.85 18.99
N VAL A 17 -27.41 4.16 19.07
CA VAL A 17 -26.90 4.91 17.94
C VAL A 17 -25.59 4.22 17.60
N LYS A 18 -25.57 3.43 16.52
CA LYS A 18 -24.33 2.87 16.01
C LYS A 18 -23.42 4.05 15.74
N ALA A 19 -22.26 4.07 16.37
CA ALA A 19 -21.27 5.09 16.12
C ALA A 19 -20.93 5.07 14.62
N GLY A 20 -20.89 6.24 14.00
CA GLY A 20 -20.41 6.39 12.63
C GLY A 20 -18.95 5.95 12.54
N PHE A 21 -18.50 5.55 11.34
CA PHE A 21 -17.14 5.05 11.14
C PHE A 21 -16.05 6.01 11.68
N TYR A 22 -16.36 7.32 11.68
CA TYR A 22 -15.50 8.45 12.02
C TYR A 22 -15.68 9.01 13.44
N ASP A 23 -16.62 8.51 14.26
CA ASP A 23 -17.03 9.16 15.53
C ASP A 23 -15.88 9.35 16.55
N HIS A 24 -14.74 8.71 16.32
CA HIS A 24 -13.58 8.64 17.21
C HIS A 24 -12.31 9.27 16.63
N PHE A 25 -12.34 9.84 15.41
CA PHE A 25 -11.23 10.61 14.84
C PHE A 25 -11.72 11.73 13.92
N ARG A 26 -11.11 12.92 14.02
CA ARG A 26 -11.45 14.05 13.14
C ARG A 26 -10.63 14.01 11.85
N ARG A 27 -11.29 14.38 10.76
CA ARG A 27 -10.64 14.58 9.46
C ARG A 27 -10.44 16.08 9.26
N THR A 28 -9.72 16.48 8.22
CA THR A 28 -9.71 17.91 7.85
C THR A 28 -11.09 18.32 7.32
N GLU A 29 -11.55 19.50 7.69
CA GLU A 29 -12.87 20.08 7.40
C GLU A 29 -13.36 19.83 5.96
N LEU A 30 -12.50 19.99 4.94
CA LEU A 30 -12.85 19.70 3.53
C LEU A 30 -13.40 18.28 3.33
N TYR A 31 -12.81 17.30 4.01
CA TYR A 31 -13.17 15.90 3.91
C TYR A 31 -14.37 15.58 4.81
N GLU A 32 -14.46 16.17 6.00
CA GLU A 32 -15.68 16.09 6.84
C GLU A 32 -16.91 16.71 6.16
N ILE A 33 -16.73 17.62 5.19
CA ILE A 33 -17.76 18.17 4.30
C ILE A 33 -18.11 17.14 3.22
N MET A 34 -17.10 16.57 2.55
CA MET A 34 -17.27 15.52 1.52
C MET A 34 -17.85 14.20 2.05
N ASP A 35 -17.89 14.01 3.36
CA ASP A 35 -18.49 12.86 4.04
C ASP A 35 -20.02 13.01 4.25
N LYS A 36 -20.54 14.25 4.18
CA LYS A 36 -21.95 14.57 4.42
C LYS A 36 -22.74 14.72 3.12
N SER A 37 -22.17 15.44 2.15
CA SER A 37 -22.68 15.46 0.77
C SER A 37 -21.56 15.78 -0.22
N ILE A 38 -21.71 15.34 -1.47
CA ILE A 38 -20.68 15.49 -2.50
C ILE A 38 -20.71 16.93 -3.05
N PRO A 39 -19.69 17.76 -2.79
CA PRO A 39 -19.67 19.13 -3.26
C PRO A 39 -19.42 19.22 -4.77
N VAL A 40 -19.76 20.36 -5.37
CA VAL A 40 -19.46 20.65 -6.78
C VAL A 40 -18.29 21.62 -6.87
N MET A 41 -17.23 21.22 -7.57
CA MET A 41 -16.12 22.10 -7.95
C MET A 41 -16.33 22.61 -9.37
N ARG A 42 -16.52 23.93 -9.54
CA ARG A 42 -16.56 24.57 -10.87
C ARG A 42 -15.30 25.39 -11.09
N ILE A 43 -14.51 25.02 -12.09
CA ILE A 43 -13.28 25.70 -12.46
C ILE A 43 -13.50 26.54 -13.72
N THR A 44 -13.16 27.82 -13.66
CA THR A 44 -13.29 28.75 -14.78
C THR A 44 -11.93 29.32 -15.16
N MET A 45 -11.59 29.27 -16.45
CA MET A 45 -10.32 29.76 -16.99
C MET A 45 -10.50 30.32 -18.42
N PRO A 46 -9.57 31.13 -18.95
CA PRO A 46 -9.61 31.55 -20.34
C PRO A 46 -9.69 30.35 -21.29
N LYS A 47 -10.57 30.39 -22.29
CA LYS A 47 -10.79 29.25 -23.21
C LYS A 47 -9.51 28.78 -23.92
N ALA A 48 -8.56 29.69 -24.17
CA ALA A 48 -7.25 29.36 -24.71
C ALA A 48 -6.46 28.43 -23.77
N ASN A 49 -6.43 28.72 -22.46
CA ASN A 49 -5.76 27.91 -21.43
C ASN A 49 -6.36 26.50 -21.37
N TRP A 50 -7.68 26.37 -21.44
CA TRP A 50 -8.33 25.05 -21.46
C TRP A 50 -8.05 24.28 -22.75
N THR A 51 -8.07 24.97 -23.90
CA THR A 51 -7.76 24.37 -25.20
C THR A 51 -6.31 23.88 -25.24
N GLU A 52 -5.37 24.63 -24.67
CA GLU A 52 -3.98 24.20 -24.54
C GLU A 52 -3.82 23.08 -23.50
N MET A 53 -4.52 23.12 -22.36
CA MET A 53 -4.49 22.03 -21.38
C MET A 53 -4.96 20.69 -22.00
N VAL A 54 -5.99 20.73 -22.85
CA VAL A 54 -6.43 19.56 -23.61
C VAL A 54 -5.37 19.13 -24.64
N ASP A 55 -4.73 20.03 -25.40
CA ASP A 55 -3.61 19.72 -26.31
C ASP A 55 -2.43 19.04 -25.58
N LYS A 56 -2.02 19.57 -24.42
CA LYS A 56 -0.91 19.03 -23.62
C LYS A 56 -1.23 17.66 -23.02
N ALA A 57 -2.51 17.37 -22.77
CA ALA A 57 -2.99 16.07 -22.30
C ALA A 57 -3.10 14.99 -23.39
N GLN A 58 -2.91 15.30 -24.69
CA GLN A 58 -2.96 14.28 -25.75
C GLN A 58 -1.66 13.45 -25.77
N ALA A 59 -1.66 12.31 -25.07
CA ALA A 59 -0.50 11.43 -24.92
C ALA A 59 -0.90 9.94 -24.87
N GLU A 60 -0.08 9.09 -25.51
CA GLU A 60 -0.23 7.62 -25.56
C GLU A 60 0.79 6.89 -24.67
N ALA A 61 1.93 7.54 -24.39
CA ALA A 61 3.03 6.97 -23.62
C ALA A 61 3.70 8.02 -22.70
N HIS A 62 4.33 7.59 -21.60
CA HIS A 62 4.91 8.50 -20.60
C HIS A 62 5.87 9.56 -21.19
N LYS A 63 6.62 9.19 -22.24
CA LYS A 63 7.55 10.07 -22.97
C LYS A 63 6.89 11.24 -23.71
N GLU A 64 5.57 11.23 -23.88
CA GLU A 64 4.80 12.26 -24.58
C GLU A 64 4.15 13.28 -23.63
N LEU A 65 4.18 13.00 -22.32
CA LEU A 65 3.56 13.83 -21.28
C LEU A 65 4.24 15.20 -21.21
N LYS A 66 3.41 16.26 -21.20
CA LYS A 66 3.88 17.65 -21.16
C LYS A 66 3.38 18.29 -19.88
N GLU A 67 4.30 18.88 -19.12
CA GLU A 67 3.95 19.74 -17.98
C GLU A 67 3.12 20.92 -18.47
N TYR A 68 1.94 21.15 -17.86
CA TYR A 68 1.13 22.33 -18.11
C TYR A 68 0.38 22.75 -16.85
N GLU A 69 0.57 24.00 -16.43
CA GLU A 69 -0.07 24.62 -15.27
C GLU A 69 -0.58 26.01 -15.65
N VAL A 70 -1.81 26.35 -15.22
CA VAL A 70 -2.40 27.69 -15.39
C VAL A 70 -3.05 28.18 -14.10
N GLN A 71 -3.25 29.50 -14.01
CA GLN A 71 -4.14 30.08 -13.02
C GLN A 71 -5.59 29.99 -13.48
N ALA A 72 -6.48 29.72 -12.54
CA ALA A 72 -7.92 29.63 -12.75
C ALA A 72 -8.69 30.12 -11.51
N ASP A 73 -9.99 30.32 -11.68
CA ASP A 73 -10.94 30.52 -10.59
C ASP A 73 -11.60 29.18 -10.25
N LEU A 74 -11.67 28.85 -8.96
CA LEU A 74 -12.47 27.73 -8.44
C LEU A 74 -13.65 28.30 -7.67
N LYS A 75 -14.87 27.90 -8.04
CA LYS A 75 -16.03 27.98 -7.16
C LYS A 75 -16.26 26.60 -6.53
N PHE A 76 -16.26 26.55 -5.21
CA PHE A 76 -16.68 25.40 -4.42
C PHE A 76 -18.14 25.58 -4.00
N ILE A 77 -18.97 24.55 -4.12
CA ILE A 77 -20.41 24.61 -3.82
C ILE A 77 -20.80 23.46 -2.91
N TYR A 78 -21.38 23.77 -1.75
CA TYR A 78 -21.84 22.82 -0.74
C TYR A 78 -23.10 23.36 -0.02
N GLU A 79 -24.15 22.54 0.07
CA GLU A 79 -25.44 22.91 0.70
C GLU A 79 -25.96 24.31 0.28
N GLU A 80 -26.02 24.56 -1.04
CA GLU A 80 -26.38 25.85 -1.67
C GLU A 80 -25.43 27.05 -1.42
N ASN A 81 -24.44 26.92 -0.52
CA ASN A 81 -23.40 27.93 -0.31
C ASN A 81 -22.37 27.89 -1.45
N GLU A 82 -21.88 29.06 -1.86
CA GLU A 82 -20.85 29.20 -2.90
C GLU A 82 -19.62 29.95 -2.35
N GLU A 83 -18.46 29.30 -2.37
CA GLU A 83 -17.18 29.91 -2.02
C GLU A 83 -16.29 30.05 -3.27
N SER A 84 -15.43 31.07 -3.34
CA SER A 84 -14.64 31.39 -4.54
C SER A 84 -13.18 31.62 -4.22
N TYR A 85 -12.31 30.81 -4.83
CA TYR A 85 -10.88 30.73 -4.58
C TYR A 85 -10.07 30.97 -5.85
N LYS A 86 -8.94 31.66 -5.76
CA LYS A 86 -7.93 31.64 -6.83
C LYS A 86 -7.11 30.36 -6.72
N ILE A 87 -6.92 29.66 -7.84
CA ILE A 87 -6.16 28.41 -7.88
C ILE A 87 -5.06 28.42 -8.96
N LYS A 88 -4.06 27.55 -8.75
CA LYS A 88 -3.28 26.94 -9.81
C LYS A 88 -3.87 25.55 -10.09
N ILE A 89 -3.99 25.20 -11.38
CA ILE A 89 -4.37 23.87 -11.85
C ILE A 89 -3.30 23.38 -12.83
N LYS A 90 -2.73 22.20 -12.55
CA LYS A 90 -1.73 21.50 -13.37
C LYS A 90 -2.26 20.14 -13.80
N LEU A 91 -1.91 19.66 -15.00
CA LEU A 91 -2.13 18.25 -15.36
C LEU A 91 -1.44 17.31 -14.36
N GLY A 92 -2.08 16.20 -14.01
CA GLY A 92 -1.65 15.30 -12.95
C GLY A 92 -1.54 13.82 -13.36
N GLY A 93 -0.71 13.09 -12.61
CA GLY A 93 -0.39 11.68 -12.86
C GLY A 93 0.99 11.46 -13.48
N LYS A 94 1.42 10.18 -13.51
CA LYS A 94 2.50 9.67 -14.38
C LYS A 94 1.85 8.67 -15.37
N SER A 95 1.61 7.44 -14.91
CA SER A 95 0.86 6.41 -15.66
C SER A 95 -0.60 6.79 -15.89
N SER A 96 -1.29 7.27 -14.85
CA SER A 96 -2.67 7.77 -14.96
C SER A 96 -2.85 8.97 -15.90
N ALA A 97 -1.77 9.61 -16.35
CA ALA A 97 -1.82 10.73 -17.30
C ALA A 97 -1.91 10.29 -18.77
N VAL A 98 -1.62 9.03 -19.11
CA VAL A 98 -1.82 8.47 -20.47
C VAL A 98 -3.17 7.75 -20.63
N LEU A 99 -4.03 7.79 -19.61
CA LEU A 99 -5.41 7.31 -19.69
C LEU A 99 -6.31 8.38 -20.34
N SER A 100 -7.50 7.98 -20.80
CA SER A 100 -8.42 8.89 -21.51
C SER A 100 -8.99 10.03 -20.63
N LYS A 101 -9.15 9.80 -19.31
CA LYS A 101 -9.52 10.77 -18.27
C LYS A 101 -8.33 11.02 -17.33
N PRO A 102 -7.31 11.82 -17.73
CA PRO A 102 -6.13 12.07 -16.90
C PRO A 102 -6.44 13.08 -15.77
N GLY A 103 -5.64 13.05 -14.70
CA GLY A 103 -5.89 13.79 -13.46
C GLY A 103 -5.49 15.27 -13.47
N PHE A 104 -5.81 15.96 -12.37
CA PHE A 104 -5.35 17.34 -12.10
C PHE A 104 -4.74 17.47 -10.71
N ASN A 105 -3.72 18.32 -10.59
CA ASN A 105 -3.22 18.81 -9.31
C ASN A 105 -3.73 20.25 -9.09
N ILE A 106 -4.39 20.50 -7.96
CA ILE A 106 -4.98 21.79 -7.59
C ILE A 106 -4.22 22.39 -6.41
N LYS A 107 -3.94 23.70 -6.47
CA LYS A 107 -3.29 24.45 -5.40
C LYS A 107 -3.99 25.78 -5.17
N ILE A 108 -4.52 25.97 -3.96
CA ILE A 108 -5.15 27.22 -3.52
C ILE A 108 -4.09 28.34 -3.44
N LYS A 109 -4.46 29.58 -3.77
CA LYS A 109 -3.57 30.74 -3.84
C LYS A 109 -3.83 31.71 -2.68
N ASN A 110 -3.30 32.93 -2.78
CA ASN A 110 -3.47 34.05 -1.84
C ASN A 110 -3.13 33.78 -0.35
N ASN A 111 -2.50 32.65 -0.03
CA ASN A 111 -2.36 32.09 1.32
C ASN A 111 -3.68 31.67 1.99
N GLU A 112 -4.72 31.43 1.18
CA GLU A 112 -5.97 30.79 1.54
C GLU A 112 -5.83 29.25 1.55
N SER A 113 -6.83 28.55 2.07
CA SER A 113 -7.01 27.10 1.99
C SER A 113 -8.50 26.80 1.89
N LEU A 114 -8.88 25.82 1.05
CA LEU A 114 -10.26 25.34 0.98
C LEU A 114 -10.50 24.41 2.18
N HIS A 115 -11.26 24.86 3.18
CA HIS A 115 -11.57 24.12 4.41
C HIS A 115 -10.35 23.38 5.00
N GLY A 116 -9.26 24.11 5.25
CA GLY A 116 -8.00 23.60 5.78
C GLY A 116 -7.03 22.94 4.77
N THR A 117 -7.42 22.73 3.51
CA THR A 117 -6.58 22.06 2.50
C THR A 117 -6.10 23.02 1.40
N LYS A 118 -4.77 23.09 1.20
CA LYS A 118 -4.11 24.04 0.28
C LYS A 118 -3.62 23.42 -1.02
N ASN A 119 -3.38 22.10 -1.05
CA ASN A 119 -2.94 21.35 -2.24
C ASN A 119 -3.69 20.00 -2.24
N PHE A 120 -4.32 19.63 -3.35
CA PHE A 120 -5.02 18.34 -3.48
C PHE A 120 -5.01 17.89 -4.95
N ARG A 121 -5.30 16.62 -5.19
CA ARG A 121 -5.44 16.04 -6.53
C ARG A 121 -6.90 15.76 -6.83
N LEU A 122 -7.32 16.02 -8.07
CA LEU A 122 -8.52 15.46 -8.66
C LEU A 122 -8.09 14.23 -9.45
N ARG A 123 -8.32 13.06 -8.89
CA ARG A 123 -7.98 11.78 -9.47
C ARG A 123 -9.19 11.16 -10.17
N SER A 124 -8.94 10.54 -11.31
CA SER A 124 -9.98 9.90 -12.12
C SER A 124 -10.27 8.46 -11.69
N ASP A 125 -9.29 7.83 -11.05
CA ASP A 125 -9.21 6.41 -10.63
C ASP A 125 -9.79 5.43 -11.66
N GLN A 126 -9.61 5.77 -12.94
CA GLN A 126 -10.15 5.08 -14.11
C GLN A 126 -9.66 3.63 -14.25
N ARG A 127 -8.53 3.30 -13.60
CA ARG A 127 -7.89 1.98 -13.61
C ARG A 127 -8.62 0.94 -12.77
N GLU A 128 -9.35 1.35 -11.73
CA GLU A 128 -9.93 0.45 -10.72
C GLU A 128 -11.48 0.44 -10.78
N PRO A 129 -12.17 -0.71 -10.61
CA PRO A 129 -13.61 -0.79 -10.92
C PRO A 129 -14.53 -0.15 -9.87
N SER A 130 -14.06 0.04 -8.63
CA SER A 130 -14.89 0.41 -7.46
C SER A 130 -15.00 1.91 -7.22
N MET A 131 -14.06 2.73 -7.71
CA MET A 131 -13.90 4.15 -7.36
C MET A 131 -13.76 4.40 -5.83
N MET A 132 -13.38 3.39 -5.05
CA MET A 132 -13.43 3.38 -3.58
C MET A 132 -12.11 3.00 -2.90
N ARG A 133 -11.11 2.50 -3.61
CA ARG A 133 -9.84 2.03 -3.01
C ARG A 133 -9.09 3.16 -2.29
N SER A 134 -8.85 4.27 -2.99
CA SER A 134 -8.34 5.54 -2.45
C SER A 134 -9.02 5.95 -1.14
N ARG A 135 -10.32 5.69 -1.01
CA ARG A 135 -11.11 6.04 0.17
C ARG A 135 -10.97 5.03 1.30
N LEU A 136 -11.37 3.79 1.08
CA LEU A 136 -11.40 2.75 2.10
C LEU A 136 -10.03 2.50 2.72
N THR A 137 -8.98 2.47 1.89
CA THR A 137 -7.60 2.26 2.31
C THR A 137 -7.11 3.36 3.26
N THR A 138 -7.43 4.63 2.97
CA THR A 138 -7.05 5.76 3.84
C THR A 138 -7.94 5.84 5.09
N ASP A 139 -9.20 5.42 5.01
CA ASP A 139 -10.09 5.31 6.16
C ASP A 139 -9.64 4.19 7.13
N ILE A 140 -9.17 3.05 6.62
CA ILE A 140 -8.57 1.94 7.40
C ILE A 140 -7.35 2.44 8.17
N LEU A 141 -6.43 3.19 7.53
CA LEU A 141 -5.28 3.80 8.20
C LEU A 141 -5.73 4.70 9.36
N GLN A 142 -6.65 5.64 9.10
CA GLN A 142 -7.11 6.59 10.11
C GLN A 142 -7.82 5.90 11.28
N LYS A 143 -8.69 4.91 11.02
CA LYS A 143 -9.37 4.13 12.07
C LYS A 143 -8.40 3.24 12.87
N SER A 144 -7.32 2.79 12.24
CA SER A 144 -6.21 2.08 12.90
C SER A 144 -5.29 3.01 13.71
N GLY A 145 -5.54 4.32 13.74
CA GLY A 145 -4.70 5.27 14.46
C GLY A 145 -3.36 5.55 13.77
N LEU A 146 -3.28 5.41 12.44
CA LEU A 146 -2.15 5.83 11.61
C LEU A 146 -2.45 7.14 10.87
N LEU A 147 -1.41 7.81 10.36
CA LEU A 147 -1.61 8.98 9.48
C LEU A 147 -1.85 8.52 8.04
N ALA A 148 -2.75 9.24 7.36
CA ALA A 148 -2.99 9.09 5.94
C ALA A 148 -3.22 10.45 5.29
N ILE A 149 -3.02 10.53 3.97
CA ILE A 149 -3.72 11.54 3.19
C ILE A 149 -5.23 11.28 3.28
N GLU A 150 -6.02 12.34 3.29
CA GLU A 150 -7.48 12.23 3.37
C GLU A 150 -8.07 12.18 1.96
N VAL A 151 -9.15 11.40 1.81
CA VAL A 151 -9.82 11.19 0.52
C VAL A 151 -11.32 11.44 0.66
N GLY A 152 -11.87 12.14 -0.34
CA GLY A 152 -13.28 12.46 -0.52
C GLY A 152 -13.63 12.50 -2.01
N TYR A 153 -14.74 13.15 -2.35
CA TYR A 153 -15.28 13.13 -3.72
C TYR A 153 -15.82 14.50 -4.14
N THR A 154 -15.94 14.73 -5.45
CA THR A 154 -16.61 15.92 -6.01
C THR A 154 -17.20 15.67 -7.39
N GLU A 155 -18.25 16.41 -7.75
CA GLU A 155 -18.62 16.64 -9.15
C GLU A 155 -17.80 17.79 -9.73
N LEU A 156 -17.11 17.57 -10.86
CA LEU A 156 -16.26 18.59 -11.49
C LEU A 156 -16.94 19.21 -12.71
N TYR A 157 -16.81 20.54 -12.82
CA TYR A 157 -17.11 21.29 -14.05
C TYR A 157 -15.88 22.12 -14.45
N ILE A 158 -15.59 22.21 -15.75
CA ILE A 158 -14.57 23.11 -16.30
C ILE A 158 -15.23 23.98 -17.38
N ASN A 159 -15.23 25.31 -17.20
CA ASN A 159 -15.89 26.27 -18.09
C ASN A 159 -17.35 25.90 -18.42
N ASP A 160 -18.10 25.53 -17.37
CA ASP A 160 -19.49 25.02 -17.39
C ASP A 160 -19.72 23.68 -18.12
N GLU A 161 -18.68 23.03 -18.68
CA GLU A 161 -18.73 21.64 -19.15
C GLU A 161 -18.63 20.66 -17.97
N TYR A 162 -19.52 19.67 -17.90
CA TYR A 162 -19.49 18.65 -16.84
C TYR A 162 -18.39 17.61 -17.12
N MET A 163 -17.41 17.53 -16.22
CA MET A 163 -16.21 16.69 -16.36
C MET A 163 -16.32 15.35 -15.64
N GLY A 164 -17.48 15.02 -15.06
CA GLY A 164 -17.70 13.75 -14.36
C GLY A 164 -17.53 13.81 -12.86
N PHE A 165 -17.37 12.62 -12.27
CA PHE A 165 -17.20 12.38 -10.84
C PHE A 165 -15.72 12.13 -10.54
N TRP A 166 -15.18 12.73 -9.48
CA TRP A 166 -13.74 12.74 -9.22
C TRP A 166 -13.43 12.43 -7.76
N VAL A 167 -12.38 11.62 -7.57
CA VAL A 167 -11.79 11.35 -6.26
C VAL A 167 -10.92 12.56 -5.89
N VAL A 168 -11.20 13.16 -4.73
CA VAL A 168 -10.42 14.27 -4.18
C VAL A 168 -9.45 13.70 -3.17
N SER A 169 -8.15 13.78 -3.46
CA SER A 169 -7.09 13.17 -2.66
C SER A 169 -6.13 14.24 -2.14
N ASP A 170 -5.83 14.26 -0.84
CA ASP A 170 -4.91 15.25 -0.27
C ASP A 170 -3.48 15.05 -0.82
N SER A 171 -2.57 15.99 -0.56
CA SER A 171 -1.20 15.95 -1.04
C SER A 171 -0.21 16.37 0.02
N ILE A 172 0.59 15.38 0.47
CA ILE A 172 1.73 15.58 1.37
C ILE A 172 2.65 16.66 0.76
N LYS A 173 2.61 17.84 1.40
CA LYS A 173 3.33 19.08 1.11
C LYS A 173 3.39 19.91 2.40
N LYS A 174 4.14 21.02 2.43
CA LYS A 174 4.38 21.79 3.67
C LYS A 174 3.12 22.21 4.42
N ASN A 175 2.00 22.48 3.72
CA ASN A 175 0.69 22.72 4.34
C ASN A 175 0.09 21.49 5.04
N TRP A 176 0.11 20.31 4.43
CA TRP A 176 -0.39 19.07 5.04
C TRP A 176 0.42 18.70 6.29
N ILE A 177 1.75 18.79 6.19
CA ILE A 177 2.66 18.54 7.32
C ILE A 177 2.42 19.58 8.43
N SER A 178 2.31 20.87 8.08
CA SER A 178 1.99 21.95 9.03
C SER A 178 0.66 21.70 9.75
N ARG A 179 -0.37 21.26 9.03
CA ARG A 179 -1.71 20.99 9.56
C ARG A 179 -1.75 19.77 10.48
N LYS A 180 -1.15 18.64 10.06
CA LYS A 180 -1.14 17.39 10.86
C LYS A 180 -0.19 17.49 12.05
N PHE A 181 1.04 18.00 11.87
CA PHE A 181 2.06 18.03 12.92
C PHE A 181 2.09 19.34 13.75
N GLY A 182 1.21 20.29 13.48
CA GLY A 182 1.08 21.55 14.24
C GLY A 182 2.27 22.52 14.13
N ILE A 183 3.23 22.25 13.24
CA ILE A 183 4.38 23.12 12.94
C ILE A 183 4.02 24.17 11.87
N LYS A 184 4.82 25.23 11.72
CA LYS A 184 4.58 26.26 10.69
C LYS A 184 5.05 25.78 9.32
N GLU A 185 4.38 26.21 8.23
CA GLU A 185 4.75 25.81 6.86
C GLU A 185 6.24 26.07 6.53
N ASP A 186 6.84 27.16 7.03
CA ASP A 186 8.23 27.53 6.73
C ASP A 186 9.27 26.78 7.58
N ASP A 187 8.83 26.11 8.65
CA ASP A 187 9.64 25.24 9.51
C ASP A 187 9.64 23.78 9.00
N VAL A 188 8.88 23.44 7.95
CA VAL A 188 8.88 22.11 7.31
C VAL A 188 10.12 21.94 6.42
N ARG A 189 11.18 21.33 6.97
CA ARG A 189 12.51 21.26 6.32
C ARG A 189 12.94 19.89 5.81
N THR A 190 12.36 18.81 6.35
CA THR A 190 12.96 17.47 6.37
C THR A 190 11.95 16.37 5.99
N VAL A 191 11.22 16.59 4.90
CA VAL A 191 10.22 15.64 4.38
C VAL A 191 10.60 15.25 2.96
N TYR A 192 10.78 13.95 2.72
CA TYR A 192 11.37 13.44 1.48
C TYR A 192 10.43 12.43 0.82
N LYS A 193 9.98 12.70 -0.42
CA LYS A 193 9.28 11.69 -1.23
C LYS A 193 10.34 10.76 -1.82
N CYS A 194 10.11 9.46 -1.73
CA CYS A 194 11.01 8.42 -2.23
C CYS A 194 10.40 7.58 -3.36
N ASP A 195 11.29 6.95 -4.13
CA ASP A 195 11.03 6.13 -5.30
C ASP A 195 12.19 5.12 -5.41
N LYS A 196 11.93 3.82 -5.16
CA LYS A 196 12.95 2.76 -5.02
C LYS A 196 13.95 2.98 -3.87
N LEU A 197 13.49 3.44 -2.71
CA LEU A 197 14.35 3.50 -1.50
C LEU A 197 14.34 2.15 -0.77
N ARG A 198 15.48 1.47 -0.72
CA ARG A 198 15.68 0.28 0.13
C ARG A 198 16.75 0.56 1.18
N PHE A 199 16.67 -0.17 2.30
CA PHE A 199 17.66 -0.14 3.37
C PHE A 199 18.59 -1.35 3.26
N ASP A 200 19.29 -1.42 2.13
CA ASP A 200 20.38 -2.35 1.88
C ASP A 200 21.66 -1.57 1.54
N ASP A 201 22.81 -2.21 1.66
CA ASP A 201 24.14 -1.62 1.46
C ASP A 201 24.58 -1.59 -0.01
N GLY A 202 23.87 -2.30 -0.89
CA GLY A 202 24.25 -2.54 -2.28
C GLY A 202 23.71 -1.54 -3.32
N VAL A 203 22.60 -0.84 -3.09
CA VAL A 203 21.92 -0.07 -4.16
C VAL A 203 21.98 1.46 -3.97
N LYS A 204 22.19 2.16 -5.12
CA LYS A 204 22.20 3.62 -5.35
C LYS A 204 21.67 4.48 -4.19
N LYS A 205 22.53 5.37 -3.68
CA LYS A 205 22.24 6.34 -2.60
C LYS A 205 21.06 7.27 -2.90
N VAL A 206 19.87 6.76 -2.63
CA VAL A 206 18.62 7.48 -2.32
C VAL A 206 18.04 8.28 -3.49
N ASN A 207 17.22 7.63 -4.31
CA ASN A 207 16.32 8.27 -5.29
C ASN A 207 15.10 8.89 -4.57
N CYS A 208 15.35 9.93 -3.78
CA CYS A 208 14.33 10.72 -3.10
C CYS A 208 14.56 12.21 -3.32
N VAL A 209 13.50 13.00 -3.16
CA VAL A 209 13.55 14.47 -3.23
C VAL A 209 12.88 15.09 -2.01
N ASN A 210 13.47 16.15 -1.46
CA ASN A 210 12.79 16.97 -0.45
C ASN A 210 11.52 17.59 -1.07
N ILE A 211 10.36 17.39 -0.46
CA ILE A 211 9.08 17.83 -1.05
C ILE A 211 8.82 19.33 -0.87
N ASN A 212 9.64 20.01 -0.07
CA ASN A 212 9.63 21.44 0.07
C ASN A 212 10.74 22.04 -0.81
N ASP A 213 10.32 22.62 -1.94
CA ASP A 213 11.20 23.22 -2.95
C ASP A 213 12.14 24.30 -2.35
N ASP A 214 11.71 24.96 -1.25
CA ASP A 214 12.50 25.94 -0.48
C ASP A 214 13.75 25.35 0.20
N TYR A 215 13.82 24.02 0.35
CA TYR A 215 14.92 23.26 0.98
C TYR A 215 15.36 22.06 0.12
N ALA A 216 15.26 22.15 -1.21
CA ALA A 216 15.56 21.05 -2.14
C ALA A 216 16.95 20.39 -1.91
N ASP A 217 17.98 21.18 -1.61
CA ASP A 217 19.36 20.71 -1.39
C ASP A 217 19.59 20.11 0.01
N ASN A 218 18.63 20.20 0.94
CA ASN A 218 18.74 19.73 2.32
C ASN A 218 18.58 18.20 2.41
N MET A 219 19.52 17.44 1.83
CA MET A 219 19.46 15.96 1.74
C MET A 219 20.32 15.23 2.79
N GLU A 220 21.24 15.93 3.46
CA GLU A 220 22.14 15.34 4.49
C GLU A 220 21.39 14.53 5.57
N PRO A 221 20.27 15.00 6.17
CA PRO A 221 19.56 14.24 7.20
C PRO A 221 19.06 12.88 6.69
N LEU A 222 18.62 12.81 5.43
CA LEU A 222 18.14 11.57 4.83
C LEU A 222 19.28 10.57 4.59
N TYR A 223 20.46 11.05 4.21
CA TYR A 223 21.64 10.19 4.09
C TYR A 223 22.12 9.66 5.44
N ASP A 224 22.14 10.50 6.49
CA ASP A 224 22.42 10.07 7.87
C ASP A 224 21.42 9.01 8.34
N PHE A 225 20.13 9.22 8.10
CA PHE A 225 19.08 8.24 8.42
C PHE A 225 19.27 6.89 7.72
N VAL A 226 19.47 6.87 6.40
CA VAL A 226 19.68 5.63 5.65
C VAL A 226 20.96 4.91 6.11
N ASN A 227 22.05 5.63 6.36
CA ASN A 227 23.27 5.04 6.93
C ASN A 227 23.03 4.43 8.31
N LYS A 228 22.20 5.05 9.16
CA LYS A 228 21.86 4.54 10.51
C LYS A 228 20.96 3.31 10.46
N VAL A 229 19.95 3.27 9.60
CA VAL A 229 19.12 2.07 9.41
C VAL A 229 19.98 0.90 8.92
N ASN A 230 20.84 1.13 7.92
CA ASN A 230 21.74 0.10 7.40
C ASN A 230 22.83 -0.35 8.40
N ALA A 231 23.11 0.44 9.44
CA ALA A 231 24.08 0.12 10.49
C ALA A 231 23.45 -0.51 11.75
N ALA A 232 22.12 -0.46 11.89
CA ALA A 232 21.39 -1.05 13.00
C ALA A 232 21.46 -2.58 12.97
N LYS A 233 21.40 -3.20 14.15
CA LYS A 233 21.48 -4.66 14.33
C LYS A 233 20.36 -5.23 15.19
N THR A 234 19.68 -4.35 15.92
CA THR A 234 18.59 -4.65 16.84
C THR A 234 17.47 -3.64 16.65
N ARG A 235 16.28 -3.99 17.12
CA ARG A 235 15.16 -3.05 17.21
C ARG A 235 15.51 -1.80 18.03
N ALA A 236 16.27 -1.96 19.13
CA ALA A 236 16.63 -0.85 20.01
C ALA A 236 17.47 0.23 19.30
N ASP A 237 18.41 -0.17 18.41
CA ASP A 237 19.21 0.76 17.61
C ASP A 237 18.30 1.67 16.74
N LEU A 238 17.25 1.09 16.15
CA LEU A 238 16.28 1.80 15.32
C LEU A 238 15.37 2.71 16.16
N GLU A 239 14.98 2.27 17.36
CA GLU A 239 14.13 3.04 18.27
C GLU A 239 14.77 4.34 18.79
N GLU A 240 16.10 4.50 18.73
CA GLU A 240 16.76 5.76 19.04
C GLU A 240 16.34 6.91 18.10
N PHE A 241 16.06 6.61 16.82
CA PHE A 241 15.89 7.63 15.77
C PHE A 241 14.68 7.45 14.85
N MET A 242 13.89 6.37 14.95
CA MET A 242 12.63 6.23 14.20
C MET A 242 11.46 5.70 15.03
N GLU A 243 10.25 5.93 14.52
CA GLU A 243 8.99 5.48 15.13
C GLU A 243 8.72 4.01 14.75
N VAL A 244 9.52 3.08 15.30
CA VAL A 244 9.51 1.65 14.93
C VAL A 244 8.12 1.01 15.01
N GLU A 245 7.35 1.25 16.06
CA GLU A 245 6.00 0.68 16.20
C GLU A 245 5.03 1.22 15.12
N ASN A 246 5.12 2.50 14.75
CA ASN A 246 4.35 3.04 13.62
C ASN A 246 4.78 2.38 12.31
N PHE A 247 6.09 2.26 12.07
CA PHE A 247 6.62 1.63 10.87
C PHE A 247 6.13 0.18 10.76
N LEU A 248 6.29 -0.63 11.81
CA LEU A 248 5.75 -1.99 11.89
C LEU A 248 4.25 -2.06 11.60
N LYS A 249 3.48 -1.10 12.12
CA LYS A 249 2.04 -1.03 11.88
C LYS A 249 1.68 -0.63 10.45
N TYR A 250 2.47 0.22 9.79
CA TYR A 250 2.35 0.42 8.34
C TYR A 250 2.72 -0.85 7.57
N MET A 251 3.73 -1.62 7.96
CA MET A 251 4.07 -2.88 7.27
C MET A 251 2.94 -3.92 7.39
N ALA A 252 2.34 -4.05 8.58
CA ALA A 252 1.16 -4.89 8.79
C ALA A 252 -0.03 -4.42 7.93
N TRP A 253 -0.22 -3.11 7.78
CA TRP A 253 -1.24 -2.53 6.91
C TRP A 253 -0.95 -2.77 5.41
N GLU A 254 0.27 -2.55 4.92
CA GLU A 254 0.66 -2.77 3.51
C GLU A 254 0.37 -4.21 3.06
N TRP A 255 0.70 -5.19 3.90
CA TRP A 255 0.40 -6.60 3.65
C TRP A 255 -1.10 -6.90 3.65
N LEU A 256 -1.88 -6.34 4.59
CA LEU A 256 -3.34 -6.46 4.59
C LEU A 256 -3.98 -5.82 3.33
N MET A 257 -3.42 -4.71 2.86
CA MET A 257 -3.90 -4.04 1.64
C MET A 257 -3.46 -4.75 0.36
N GLY A 258 -2.33 -5.45 0.37
CA GLY A 258 -1.66 -5.92 -0.83
C GLY A 258 -0.93 -4.81 -1.60
N SER A 259 -0.43 -3.79 -0.89
CA SER A 259 0.23 -2.60 -1.47
C SER A 259 1.56 -2.93 -2.17
N TRP A 260 1.47 -3.37 -3.43
CA TRP A 260 2.63 -3.78 -4.24
C TRP A 260 3.48 -2.61 -4.79
N ASP A 261 3.02 -1.35 -4.68
CA ASP A 261 3.79 -0.14 -5.07
C ASP A 261 4.24 0.69 -3.84
N HIS A 262 4.35 0.07 -2.66
CA HIS A 262 4.80 0.69 -1.41
C HIS A 262 6.09 0.03 -0.89
N PHE A 263 6.45 0.23 0.38
CA PHE A 263 7.76 -0.10 0.93
C PHE A 263 8.10 -1.59 0.89
N LEU A 264 7.15 -2.48 1.15
CA LEU A 264 7.44 -3.92 1.22
C LEU A 264 7.92 -4.54 -0.11
N SER A 265 7.75 -3.84 -1.25
CA SER A 265 8.04 -4.38 -2.58
C SER A 265 9.34 -3.87 -3.22
N SER A 266 9.77 -4.52 -4.31
CA SER A 266 10.88 -4.08 -5.16
C SER A 266 10.64 -2.72 -5.85
N PHE A 267 9.40 -2.22 -5.87
CA PHE A 267 9.12 -0.86 -6.34
C PHE A 267 9.49 0.19 -5.29
N SER A 268 9.27 -0.09 -4.00
CA SER A 268 9.54 0.81 -2.86
C SER A 268 9.26 2.29 -3.19
N HIS A 269 8.05 2.54 -3.67
CA HIS A 269 7.61 3.82 -4.22
C HIS A 269 6.50 4.44 -3.34
N ASN A 270 5.96 5.58 -3.77
CA ASN A 270 4.78 6.22 -3.19
C ASN A 270 4.78 6.46 -1.66
N MET A 271 5.97 6.63 -1.08
CA MET A 271 6.19 6.94 0.34
C MET A 271 6.86 8.30 0.57
N CYS A 272 6.62 8.87 1.74
CA CYS A 272 7.39 9.97 2.31
C CYS A 272 8.06 9.53 3.63
N TRP A 273 9.30 9.98 3.82
CA TRP A 273 9.99 9.94 5.12
C TRP A 273 10.06 11.34 5.71
N PHE A 274 9.66 11.51 6.97
CA PHE A 274 9.67 12.79 7.68
C PHE A 274 10.42 12.70 9.00
N LEU A 275 11.48 13.50 9.16
CA LEU A 275 12.10 13.73 10.46
C LEU A 275 11.25 14.74 11.25
N GLN A 276 10.52 14.23 12.24
CA GLN A 276 9.62 15.00 13.09
C GLN A 276 10.37 15.90 14.08
N PRO A 277 9.72 16.90 14.70
CA PRO A 277 10.36 17.78 15.68
C PRO A 277 10.71 17.09 17.02
N ASN A 278 10.24 15.87 17.27
CA ASN A 278 10.69 15.04 18.40
C ASN A 278 12.06 14.35 18.15
N GLY A 279 12.63 14.50 16.94
CA GLY A 279 13.89 13.88 16.54
C GLY A 279 13.76 12.50 15.88
N LYS A 280 12.54 11.94 15.78
CA LYS A 280 12.29 10.63 15.17
C LYS A 280 11.76 10.70 13.75
N TRP A 281 12.22 9.77 12.91
CA TRP A 281 11.74 9.56 11.56
C TRP A 281 10.41 8.79 11.54
N ALA A 282 9.46 9.31 10.77
CA ALA A 282 8.16 8.71 10.49
C ALA A 282 8.03 8.35 9.01
N TYR A 283 7.45 7.19 8.75
CA TYR A 283 7.01 6.71 7.43
C TYR A 283 5.58 7.19 7.14
N ILE A 284 5.29 7.62 5.91
CA ILE A 284 3.97 8.11 5.49
C ILE A 284 3.67 7.71 4.02
N PRO A 285 2.81 6.71 3.76
CA PRO A 285 2.42 6.30 2.41
C PRO A 285 1.33 7.20 1.78
N PHE A 286 1.29 7.28 0.45
CA PHE A 286 0.29 8.04 -0.34
C PHE A 286 0.03 7.37 -1.70
N ASP A 287 -0.90 7.90 -2.52
CA ASP A 287 -1.34 7.28 -3.79
C ASP A 287 -1.92 5.87 -3.59
N HIS A 288 -2.86 5.80 -2.65
CA HIS A 288 -3.63 4.62 -2.22
C HIS A 288 -4.66 4.12 -3.26
N ASP A 289 -4.33 4.13 -4.55
CA ASP A 289 -5.25 3.78 -5.65
C ASP A 289 -5.12 2.35 -6.20
N ILE A 290 -4.30 1.49 -5.59
CA ILE A 290 -4.01 0.12 -6.07
C ILE A 290 -4.04 -0.97 -4.99
N GLU A 291 -4.65 -0.65 -3.85
CA GLU A 291 -4.84 -1.55 -2.72
C GLU A 291 -6.10 -2.40 -2.86
N LEU A 292 -6.30 -3.32 -1.92
CA LEU A 292 -7.45 -4.22 -1.86
C LEU A 292 -7.56 -5.05 -3.15
N GLY A 293 -6.42 -5.61 -3.57
CA GLY A 293 -6.31 -6.54 -4.69
C GLY A 293 -6.43 -5.93 -6.08
N GLU A 294 -6.05 -4.67 -6.31
CA GLU A 294 -6.00 -4.07 -7.65
C GLU A 294 -4.64 -4.27 -8.32
N GLU A 295 -4.65 -4.62 -9.61
CA GLU A 295 -3.46 -4.81 -10.46
C GLU A 295 -2.41 -5.80 -9.88
N VAL A 296 -2.81 -6.67 -8.96
CA VAL A 296 -1.88 -7.64 -8.35
C VAL A 296 -1.47 -8.72 -9.37
N HIS A 297 -0.18 -9.00 -9.45
CA HIS A 297 0.42 -9.96 -10.39
C HIS A 297 1.55 -10.77 -9.74
N ALA A 298 1.67 -12.04 -10.12
CA ALA A 298 2.74 -12.96 -9.75
C ALA A 298 4.15 -12.36 -9.87
N LYS A 299 4.42 -11.63 -10.95
CA LYS A 299 5.70 -10.94 -11.22
C LYS A 299 6.10 -9.86 -10.20
N PHE A 300 5.20 -9.50 -9.28
CA PHE A 300 5.47 -8.60 -8.17
C PHE A 300 5.93 -9.33 -6.90
N PHE A 301 5.97 -10.67 -6.88
CA PHE A 301 6.40 -11.50 -5.75
C PHE A 301 7.52 -12.47 -6.19
N PRO A 302 8.73 -11.97 -6.48
CA PRO A 302 9.79 -12.73 -7.14
C PRO A 302 10.50 -13.77 -6.25
N TYR A 303 10.12 -13.85 -4.97
CA TYR A 303 10.63 -14.81 -3.97
C TYR A 303 9.71 -16.04 -3.80
N MET A 304 8.62 -16.10 -4.54
CA MET A 304 7.75 -17.28 -4.59
C MET A 304 8.39 -18.33 -5.51
N ASP A 305 9.20 -19.23 -4.94
CA ASP A 305 10.10 -20.16 -5.65
C ASP A 305 9.42 -21.03 -6.74
N ASP A 306 8.12 -21.33 -6.60
CA ASP A 306 7.32 -22.14 -7.55
C ASP A 306 6.61 -21.33 -8.67
N ILE A 307 6.73 -20.00 -8.69
CA ILE A 307 5.78 -19.12 -9.42
C ILE A 307 6.32 -18.51 -10.74
N TYR A 308 7.63 -18.52 -11.00
CA TYR A 308 8.19 -17.88 -12.20
C TYR A 308 8.93 -18.84 -13.14
N ASP A 309 8.17 -19.48 -14.03
CA ASP A 309 8.70 -19.92 -15.33
C ASP A 309 8.48 -18.78 -16.36
N PRO A 310 9.54 -18.17 -16.94
CA PRO A 310 9.41 -17.15 -17.98
C PRO A 310 8.76 -17.63 -19.29
N ASN A 311 8.43 -18.93 -19.40
CA ASN A 311 7.71 -19.53 -20.53
C ASN A 311 6.23 -19.84 -20.23
N ASP A 312 5.79 -19.73 -18.97
CA ASP A 312 4.44 -20.08 -18.51
C ASP A 312 3.62 -18.79 -18.24
N GLY A 313 2.93 -18.32 -19.28
CA GLY A 313 2.49 -16.92 -19.38
C GLY A 313 1.42 -16.48 -18.39
N ASP A 314 1.78 -15.60 -17.44
CA ASP A 314 0.89 -14.88 -16.51
C ASP A 314 -0.19 -15.77 -15.86
N LYS A 315 0.24 -16.86 -15.21
CA LYS A 315 -0.64 -17.57 -14.26
C LYS A 315 -1.05 -16.63 -13.12
N ASP A 316 -2.30 -16.77 -12.71
CA ASP A 316 -2.83 -16.13 -11.51
C ASP A 316 -2.85 -17.09 -10.32
N TYR A 317 -2.95 -16.50 -9.14
CA TYR A 317 -2.90 -17.17 -7.84
C TYR A 317 -3.93 -16.51 -6.93
N ASP A 318 -4.33 -17.16 -5.84
CA ASP A 318 -5.06 -16.44 -4.80
C ASP A 318 -4.09 -15.62 -3.95
N TYR A 319 -3.82 -14.39 -4.40
CA TYR A 319 -2.94 -13.43 -3.76
C TYR A 319 -3.35 -13.09 -2.31
N THR A 320 -4.60 -13.36 -1.90
CA THR A 320 -5.05 -13.21 -0.51
C THR A 320 -4.39 -14.21 0.45
N HIS A 321 -3.83 -15.31 -0.07
CA HIS A 321 -3.16 -16.36 0.70
C HIS A 321 -1.62 -16.24 0.71
N ILE A 322 -1.05 -15.14 0.21
CA ILE A 322 0.40 -14.88 0.24
C ILE A 322 0.82 -14.50 1.66
N SER A 323 1.84 -15.15 2.25
CA SER A 323 2.32 -14.83 3.60
C SER A 323 3.00 -13.46 3.66
N PHE A 324 3.34 -12.98 4.86
CA PHE A 324 4.14 -11.76 4.97
C PHE A 324 5.56 -11.95 4.41
N ALA A 325 6.16 -13.13 4.59
CA ALA A 325 7.51 -13.44 4.11
C ALA A 325 7.58 -13.62 2.59
N ASP A 326 6.52 -14.14 1.95
CA ASP A 326 6.40 -14.22 0.49
C ASP A 326 6.14 -12.84 -0.15
N PHE A 327 5.55 -11.92 0.62
CA PHE A 327 5.14 -10.58 0.16
C PHE A 327 6.25 -9.53 0.31
N GLU A 328 7.10 -9.64 1.34
CA GLU A 328 8.17 -8.67 1.60
C GLU A 328 9.45 -9.01 0.83
N HIS A 329 10.09 -8.01 0.22
CA HIS A 329 11.21 -8.22 -0.69
C HIS A 329 12.58 -8.28 0.02
N HIS A 330 12.67 -9.09 1.07
CA HIS A 330 13.84 -9.30 1.92
C HIS A 330 14.55 -8.00 2.30
N HIS A 331 13.82 -7.09 2.92
CA HIS A 331 14.36 -5.82 3.41
C HIS A 331 15.13 -6.08 4.72
N PRO A 332 16.43 -5.71 4.84
CA PRO A 332 17.20 -5.98 6.06
C PRO A 332 16.58 -5.46 7.36
N ILE A 333 15.91 -4.30 7.32
CA ILE A 333 15.12 -3.78 8.45
C ILE A 333 13.93 -4.67 8.83
N ILE A 334 13.29 -5.35 7.86
CA ILE A 334 12.15 -6.25 8.11
C ILE A 334 12.62 -7.56 8.77
N LYS A 335 13.83 -8.04 8.46
CA LYS A 335 14.46 -9.13 9.22
C LYS A 335 14.56 -8.77 10.71
N ILE A 336 15.15 -7.61 11.03
CA ILE A 336 15.37 -7.12 12.40
C ILE A 336 14.07 -6.87 13.16
N LEU A 337 12.99 -6.46 12.46
CA LEU A 337 11.74 -6.04 13.09
C LEU A 337 10.60 -7.07 13.04
N VAL A 338 10.68 -8.10 12.19
CA VAL A 338 9.60 -9.09 11.98
C VAL A 338 10.11 -10.53 11.95
N HIS A 339 11.13 -10.85 11.15
CA HIS A 339 11.54 -12.25 10.97
C HIS A 339 12.34 -12.81 12.16
N ASP A 340 13.08 -11.95 12.88
CA ASP A 340 13.83 -12.34 14.08
C ASP A 340 12.94 -12.42 15.34
N ASP A 341 11.84 -11.65 15.40
CA ASP A 341 10.75 -11.77 16.39
C ASP A 341 9.48 -11.10 15.84
N ASP A 342 8.44 -11.88 15.51
CA ASP A 342 7.19 -11.35 14.96
C ASP A 342 6.20 -10.87 16.03
N THR A 343 6.51 -10.99 17.32
CA THR A 343 5.62 -10.68 18.46
C THR A 343 4.97 -9.31 18.33
N GLU A 344 5.74 -8.31 17.93
CA GLU A 344 5.32 -6.91 17.90
C GLU A 344 4.64 -6.52 16.57
N PHE A 345 5.09 -7.11 15.45
CA PHE A 345 4.35 -7.09 14.19
C PHE A 345 2.95 -7.71 14.35
N ARG A 346 2.87 -8.87 15.01
CA ARG A 346 1.64 -9.60 15.30
C ARG A 346 0.67 -8.79 16.17
N LYS A 347 1.17 -8.05 17.18
CA LYS A 347 0.38 -7.06 17.95
C LYS A 347 -0.17 -5.95 17.06
N CYS A 348 0.68 -5.34 16.23
CA CYS A 348 0.28 -4.28 15.30
C CYS A 348 -0.81 -4.76 14.32
N LEU A 349 -0.64 -5.96 13.76
CA LEU A 349 -1.56 -6.62 12.85
C LEU A 349 -2.91 -6.93 13.53
N GLY A 350 -2.88 -7.54 14.72
CA GLY A 350 -4.08 -7.86 15.49
C GLY A 350 -4.87 -6.61 15.90
N ASP A 351 -4.19 -5.52 16.22
CA ASP A 351 -4.82 -4.23 16.49
C ASP A 351 -5.57 -3.69 15.25
N ILE A 352 -4.90 -3.62 14.09
CA ILE A 352 -5.53 -3.19 12.81
C ILE A 352 -6.74 -4.07 12.50
N ILE A 353 -6.58 -5.40 12.53
CA ILE A 353 -7.64 -6.36 12.24
C ILE A 353 -8.83 -6.15 13.18
N SER A 354 -8.58 -5.98 14.48
CA SER A 354 -9.67 -5.84 15.46
C SER A 354 -10.47 -4.54 15.35
N LYS A 355 -9.89 -3.47 14.80
CA LYS A 355 -10.48 -2.11 14.81
C LYS A 355 -10.86 -1.55 13.46
N ALA A 356 -10.25 -2.06 12.39
CA ALA A 356 -10.43 -1.56 11.04
C ALA A 356 -10.54 -2.70 10.02
N PHE A 357 -9.65 -3.69 10.01
CA PHE A 357 -9.60 -4.73 8.97
C PHE A 357 -10.30 -6.03 9.39
N ASN A 358 -11.62 -5.97 9.53
CA ASN A 358 -12.48 -7.14 9.68
C ASN A 358 -13.81 -6.97 8.90
N PRO A 359 -14.50 -8.06 8.54
CA PRO A 359 -15.75 -7.99 7.78
C PRO A 359 -16.86 -7.21 8.50
N GLU A 360 -16.99 -7.36 9.83
CA GLU A 360 -18.00 -6.70 10.65
C GLU A 360 -17.92 -5.17 10.63
N ILE A 361 -16.72 -4.60 10.44
CA ILE A 361 -16.50 -3.15 10.28
C ILE A 361 -16.48 -2.74 8.80
N LEU A 362 -15.78 -3.48 7.93
CA LEU A 362 -15.60 -3.05 6.54
C LEU A 362 -16.76 -3.34 5.62
N PHE A 363 -17.54 -4.42 5.81
CA PHE A 363 -18.66 -4.68 4.91
C PHE A 363 -19.76 -3.61 5.05
N PRO A 364 -20.17 -3.19 6.27
CA PRO A 364 -21.06 -2.03 6.42
C PRO A 364 -20.46 -0.72 5.89
N HIS A 365 -19.16 -0.48 6.07
CA HIS A 365 -18.51 0.74 5.56
C HIS A 365 -18.45 0.77 4.02
N ILE A 366 -18.15 -0.36 3.39
CA ILE A 366 -18.24 -0.54 1.94
C ILE A 366 -19.68 -0.28 1.48
N ASP A 367 -20.68 -0.83 2.14
CA ASP A 367 -22.09 -0.61 1.77
C ASP A 367 -22.52 0.85 1.97
N GLU A 368 -22.04 1.55 3.00
CA GLU A 368 -22.28 2.99 3.21
C GLU A 368 -21.69 3.81 2.05
N VAL A 369 -20.38 3.69 1.80
CA VAL A 369 -19.67 4.44 0.74
C VAL A 369 -20.20 4.09 -0.65
N LYS A 370 -20.50 2.81 -0.91
CA LYS A 370 -21.12 2.33 -2.17
C LYS A 370 -22.46 3.02 -2.42
N ASN A 371 -23.37 2.98 -1.44
CA ASN A 371 -24.69 3.61 -1.58
C ASN A 371 -24.59 5.14 -1.72
N TYR A 372 -23.62 5.77 -1.06
CA TYR A 372 -23.35 7.20 -1.14
C TYR A 372 -22.89 7.65 -2.54
N ILE A 373 -21.91 6.96 -3.13
CA ILE A 373 -21.34 7.37 -4.43
C ILE A 373 -22.06 6.78 -5.65
N ALA A 374 -22.82 5.70 -5.50
CA ALA A 374 -23.48 4.98 -6.61
C ALA A 374 -24.24 5.88 -7.61
N PRO A 375 -25.04 6.89 -7.19
CA PRO A 375 -25.74 7.77 -8.14
C PRO A 375 -24.79 8.57 -9.04
N TYR A 376 -23.63 8.96 -8.50
CA TYR A 376 -22.62 9.79 -9.18
C TYR A 376 -21.74 8.96 -10.11
N VAL A 377 -21.32 7.77 -9.65
CA VAL A 377 -20.62 6.78 -10.49
C VAL A 377 -21.50 6.40 -11.67
N LYS A 378 -22.79 6.11 -11.44
CA LYS A 378 -23.77 5.84 -12.49
C LYS A 378 -23.88 6.99 -13.49
N LYS A 379 -24.13 8.22 -13.01
CA LYS A 379 -24.21 9.45 -13.82
C LYS A 379 -22.97 9.66 -14.68
N GLU A 380 -21.77 9.38 -14.16
CA GLU A 380 -20.55 9.43 -14.97
C GLU A 380 -20.55 8.37 -16.07
N LYS A 381 -20.71 7.08 -15.74
CA LYS A 381 -20.55 6.00 -16.73
C LYS A 381 -21.63 6.07 -17.82
N GLU A 382 -22.85 6.50 -17.49
CA GLU A 382 -23.94 6.74 -18.46
C GLU A 382 -23.67 7.93 -19.40
N LEU A 383 -22.99 8.98 -18.93
CA LEU A 383 -22.66 10.17 -19.74
C LEU A 383 -21.29 10.07 -20.46
N ASN A 384 -20.41 9.17 -20.03
CA ASN A 384 -19.07 8.93 -20.59
C ASN A 384 -18.20 10.21 -20.69
N VAL A 385 -18.33 11.09 -19.69
CA VAL A 385 -17.70 12.41 -19.60
C VAL A 385 -16.28 12.38 -19.02
N GLY A 386 -15.60 13.54 -19.01
CA GLY A 386 -14.26 13.70 -18.43
C GLY A 386 -13.11 13.15 -19.26
N LYS A 387 -13.38 12.35 -20.29
CA LYS A 387 -12.37 11.73 -21.16
C LYS A 387 -11.80 12.73 -22.19
N PHE A 388 -10.96 13.67 -21.77
CA PHE A 388 -10.40 14.71 -22.66
C PHE A 388 -9.08 14.33 -23.35
N ASN A 389 -8.33 13.33 -22.87
CA ASN A 389 -7.27 12.72 -23.67
C ASN A 389 -7.91 11.75 -24.68
N LYS A 390 -7.85 12.09 -25.97
CA LYS A 390 -8.47 11.31 -27.07
C LYS A 390 -7.50 10.32 -27.71
N LYS A 391 -6.22 10.39 -27.35
CA LYS A 391 -5.18 9.42 -27.70
C LYS A 391 -5.02 8.34 -26.63
N GLY A 392 -5.17 8.74 -25.38
CA GLY A 392 -4.92 7.91 -24.21
C GLY A 392 -5.81 6.68 -24.11
N LEU A 393 -5.29 5.70 -23.39
CA LEU A 393 -5.92 4.40 -23.21
C LEU A 393 -7.26 4.54 -22.47
N ASP A 394 -8.34 4.09 -23.11
CA ASP A 394 -9.68 4.15 -22.53
C ASP A 394 -9.99 2.89 -21.70
N VAL A 395 -9.38 2.80 -20.52
CA VAL A 395 -9.78 1.80 -19.52
C VAL A 395 -11.21 2.10 -19.11
N TYR A 396 -12.10 1.12 -19.22
CA TYR A 396 -13.51 1.27 -18.90
C TYR A 396 -13.94 0.20 -17.92
N PHE A 397 -14.75 0.61 -16.95
CA PHE A 397 -15.54 -0.28 -16.11
C PHE A 397 -16.96 0.27 -16.08
N SER A 398 -17.93 -0.62 -16.25
CA SER A 398 -19.35 -0.25 -16.27
C SER A 398 -19.85 0.04 -14.86
N TYR A 399 -21.04 0.64 -14.74
CA TYR A 399 -21.71 0.75 -13.44
C TYR A 399 -22.05 -0.63 -12.83
N GLU A 400 -22.21 -1.66 -13.66
CA GLU A 400 -22.36 -3.05 -13.20
C GLU A 400 -21.05 -3.61 -12.61
N HIS A 401 -19.90 -3.34 -13.24
CA HIS A 401 -18.60 -3.73 -12.67
C HIS A 401 -18.36 -3.04 -11.32
N PHE A 402 -18.76 -1.77 -11.17
CA PHE A 402 -18.76 -1.08 -9.87
C PHE A 402 -19.63 -1.81 -8.82
N LEU A 403 -20.87 -2.18 -9.18
CA LEU A 403 -21.79 -2.88 -8.27
C LEU A 403 -21.31 -4.28 -7.86
N LEU A 404 -20.60 -4.99 -8.74
CA LEU A 404 -20.07 -6.34 -8.53
C LEU A 404 -18.71 -6.34 -7.81
N ASN A 405 -17.81 -5.42 -8.17
CA ASN A 405 -16.47 -5.32 -7.59
C ASN A 405 -16.47 -4.70 -6.18
N THR A 406 -17.51 -3.96 -5.81
CA THR A 406 -17.75 -3.58 -4.41
C THR A 406 -18.30 -4.74 -3.55
N GLU A 407 -18.62 -5.90 -4.15
CA GLU A 407 -18.91 -7.15 -3.45
C GLU A 407 -17.71 -8.12 -3.59
N TYR A 408 -17.92 -9.32 -4.13
CA TYR A 408 -16.96 -10.41 -4.19
C TYR A 408 -16.40 -10.68 -5.60
N THR A 409 -16.85 -9.94 -6.63
CA THR A 409 -16.45 -10.24 -8.01
C THR A 409 -15.09 -9.63 -8.36
N PHE A 410 -14.09 -10.49 -8.54
CA PHE A 410 -12.83 -10.15 -9.20
C PHE A 410 -13.12 -9.90 -10.70
N VAL A 411 -12.97 -8.65 -11.16
CA VAL A 411 -13.17 -8.26 -12.56
C VAL A 411 -11.81 -8.12 -13.24
N TYR A 412 -11.61 -8.80 -14.37
CA TYR A 412 -10.41 -8.69 -15.22
C TYR A 412 -10.81 -8.06 -16.57
N ASN A 413 -10.22 -6.92 -16.93
CA ASN A 413 -10.35 -6.31 -18.25
C ASN A 413 -9.39 -6.97 -19.26
N LEU A 414 -9.93 -7.79 -20.15
CA LEU A 414 -9.19 -8.52 -21.19
C LEU A 414 -8.81 -7.62 -22.39
N GLY A 415 -9.51 -6.49 -22.57
CA GLY A 415 -9.28 -5.53 -23.66
C GLY A 415 -8.04 -4.66 -23.50
N CYS A 416 -7.16 -4.96 -22.54
CA CYS A 416 -6.02 -4.12 -22.21
C CYS A 416 -4.70 -4.90 -22.06
N TRP A 417 -3.67 -4.46 -22.80
CA TRP A 417 -2.28 -4.91 -22.69
C TRP A 417 -1.58 -4.61 -21.35
N LEU A 418 -2.22 -3.81 -20.48
CA LEU A 418 -1.77 -3.56 -19.10
C LEU A 418 -2.56 -4.40 -18.07
N TRP A 419 -3.48 -5.26 -18.54
CA TRP A 419 -4.17 -6.28 -17.74
C TRP A 419 -4.92 -5.80 -16.49
N TYR A 420 -5.45 -4.57 -16.50
CA TYR A 420 -6.25 -3.99 -15.40
C TYR A 420 -7.29 -4.97 -14.85
N LYS A 421 -7.11 -5.35 -13.58
CA LYS A 421 -7.90 -6.37 -12.91
C LYS A 421 -7.91 -6.10 -11.42
N GLY A 422 -9.07 -6.22 -10.79
CA GLY A 422 -9.23 -5.93 -9.37
C GLY A 422 -10.12 -6.95 -8.68
N TYR A 423 -9.67 -7.49 -7.54
CA TYR A 423 -10.49 -8.33 -6.66
C TYR A 423 -11.80 -7.63 -6.28
N GLY A 424 -12.83 -8.41 -5.96
CA GLY A 424 -13.98 -7.86 -5.24
C GLY A 424 -13.54 -7.39 -3.85
N LEU A 425 -13.88 -6.17 -3.45
CA LEU A 425 -13.43 -5.57 -2.20
C LEU A 425 -13.73 -6.46 -0.98
N LYS A 426 -14.93 -7.05 -0.92
CA LYS A 426 -15.34 -7.94 0.18
C LYS A 426 -14.65 -9.31 0.10
N ASP A 427 -14.29 -9.79 -1.09
CA ASP A 427 -13.51 -11.03 -1.24
C ASP A 427 -12.05 -10.85 -0.81
N TRP A 428 -11.39 -9.77 -1.24
CA TRP A 428 -10.01 -9.48 -0.80
C TRP A 428 -9.94 -9.38 0.72
N ILE A 429 -10.85 -8.60 1.32
CA ILE A 429 -10.92 -8.42 2.77
C ILE A 429 -11.15 -9.76 3.46
N LEU A 430 -12.10 -10.58 2.99
CA LEU A 430 -12.39 -11.88 3.59
C LEU A 430 -11.21 -12.85 3.49
N GLY A 431 -10.63 -13.06 2.30
CA GLY A 431 -9.52 -13.98 2.09
C GLY A 431 -8.26 -13.57 2.87
N ARG A 432 -7.92 -12.27 2.88
CA ARG A 432 -6.76 -11.76 3.63
C ARG A 432 -6.97 -11.86 5.13
N TYR A 433 -8.17 -11.53 5.62
CA TYR A 433 -8.54 -11.69 7.03
C TYR A 433 -8.53 -13.17 7.45
N GLU A 434 -9.04 -14.06 6.61
CA GLU A 434 -9.03 -15.52 6.79
C GLU A 434 -7.62 -16.08 6.90
N TYR A 435 -6.71 -15.69 6.00
CA TYR A 435 -5.29 -16.04 6.10
C TYR A 435 -4.67 -15.49 7.38
N ALA A 436 -4.84 -14.20 7.66
CA ALA A 436 -4.28 -13.57 8.86
C ALA A 436 -4.78 -14.24 10.15
N ALA A 437 -6.06 -14.63 10.20
CA ALA A 437 -6.64 -15.33 11.33
C ALA A 437 -6.06 -16.73 11.55
N ARG A 438 -5.79 -17.47 10.46
CA ARG A 438 -5.21 -18.81 10.51
C ARG A 438 -3.69 -18.83 10.76
N TYR A 439 -2.95 -17.84 10.27
CA TYR A 439 -1.48 -17.79 10.40
C TYR A 439 -1.01 -17.07 11.69
N TYR A 440 -1.67 -15.96 12.07
CA TYR A 440 -1.32 -15.18 13.27
C TYR A 440 -2.22 -15.45 14.48
N GLY A 441 -3.25 -16.30 14.31
CA GLY A 441 -4.14 -16.69 15.40
C GLY A 441 -5.08 -15.56 15.84
N ILE A 442 -5.93 -15.08 14.93
CA ILE A 442 -7.01 -14.15 15.26
C ILE A 442 -8.28 -14.95 15.56
N ASN A 443 -8.99 -14.60 16.63
CA ASN A 443 -10.24 -15.23 17.02
C ASN A 443 -11.40 -14.79 16.10
N TYR A 444 -11.55 -15.51 14.99
CA TYR A 444 -12.54 -15.24 13.95
C TYR A 444 -13.91 -15.88 14.19
N ASN A 445 -14.07 -16.71 15.23
CA ASN A 445 -15.25 -17.55 15.43
C ASN A 445 -15.92 -17.43 16.81
N SER A 446 -15.32 -16.74 17.80
CA SER A 446 -16.01 -16.45 19.06
C SER A 446 -17.26 -15.60 18.83
N THR A 447 -18.26 -15.84 19.69
CA THR A 447 -19.51 -15.08 19.78
C THR A 447 -19.46 -13.99 20.85
N ASN A 448 -18.36 -13.88 21.61
CA ASN A 448 -18.09 -12.78 22.52
C ASN A 448 -17.42 -11.61 21.77
N PRO A 449 -18.04 -10.41 21.68
CA PRO A 449 -17.44 -9.24 21.03
C PRO A 449 -16.09 -8.81 21.63
N GLU A 450 -15.84 -9.09 22.92
CA GLU A 450 -14.56 -8.73 23.56
C GLU A 450 -13.40 -9.60 23.05
N GLU A 451 -13.67 -10.84 22.64
CA GLU A 451 -12.71 -11.80 22.09
C GLU A 451 -12.65 -11.76 20.56
N ARG A 452 -13.76 -11.40 19.90
CA ARG A 452 -13.90 -11.40 18.44
C ARG A 452 -12.88 -10.45 17.79
N HIS A 453 -12.21 -10.98 16.77
CA HIS A 453 -11.08 -10.37 16.05
C HIS A 453 -9.83 -10.06 16.91
N LYS A 454 -9.71 -10.55 18.15
CA LYS A 454 -8.49 -10.37 18.95
C LYS A 454 -7.49 -11.49 18.70
N LEU A 455 -6.23 -11.26 19.06
CA LEU A 455 -5.20 -12.29 19.08
C LEU A 455 -5.55 -13.36 20.13
N ILE A 456 -5.33 -14.62 19.77
CA ILE A 456 -5.41 -15.76 20.67
C ILE A 456 -4.05 -15.92 21.37
N GLU A 457 -4.07 -16.05 22.70
CA GLU A 457 -2.87 -16.33 23.50
C GLU A 457 -3.04 -17.62 24.35
N PRO A 458 -2.05 -18.53 24.36
CA PRO A 458 -0.85 -18.52 23.53
C PRO A 458 -1.17 -18.67 22.03
N ARG A 459 -0.28 -18.18 21.16
CA ARG A 459 -0.41 -18.31 19.69
C ARG A 459 -0.70 -19.76 19.27
N PRO A 460 -1.77 -20.04 18.51
CA PRO A 460 -2.00 -21.33 17.86
C PRO A 460 -0.96 -21.64 16.77
N GLU A 461 -0.77 -22.91 16.47
CA GLU A 461 0.06 -23.36 15.33
C GLU A 461 -0.37 -22.66 14.02
N PRO A 462 0.52 -21.96 13.30
CA PRO A 462 0.18 -21.26 12.07
C PRO A 462 -0.32 -22.20 10.96
N VAL A 463 -1.51 -21.94 10.43
CA VAL A 463 -2.04 -22.66 9.26
C VAL A 463 -1.84 -21.81 8.00
N ILE A 464 -0.87 -22.22 7.17
CA ILE A 464 -0.63 -21.66 5.84
C ILE A 464 -1.72 -22.17 4.88
N LEU A 465 -2.23 -21.27 4.03
CA LEU A 465 -3.17 -21.60 2.96
C LEU A 465 -2.46 -21.59 1.60
N PRO A 466 -2.87 -22.48 0.67
CA PRO A 466 -2.28 -22.48 -0.67
C PRO A 466 -2.77 -21.26 -1.47
N TYR A 467 -1.82 -20.49 -2.00
CA TYR A 467 -2.08 -19.49 -3.04
C TYR A 467 -2.21 -20.12 -4.44
N ILE A 468 -1.63 -21.30 -4.66
CA ILE A 468 -1.89 -22.12 -5.86
C ILE A 468 -3.23 -22.84 -5.67
N THR A 469 -4.21 -22.52 -6.51
CA THR A 469 -5.57 -23.07 -6.47
C THR A 469 -6.09 -23.23 -7.89
N ASP A 470 -7.16 -24.01 -8.07
CA ASP A 470 -7.88 -24.03 -9.34
C ASP A 470 -8.44 -22.62 -9.62
N ILE A 471 -8.16 -22.07 -10.80
CA ILE A 471 -8.70 -20.79 -11.24
C ILE A 471 -9.52 -20.99 -12.50
N THR A 472 -10.67 -20.34 -12.56
CA THR A 472 -11.51 -20.30 -13.75
C THR A 472 -11.98 -18.88 -14.07
N TYR A 473 -12.27 -18.65 -15.34
CA TYR A 473 -12.67 -17.37 -15.91
C TYR A 473 -14.07 -17.50 -16.49
N LEU A 474 -15.02 -16.72 -16.00
CA LEU A 474 -16.40 -16.66 -16.50
C LEU A 474 -16.57 -15.49 -17.48
N ASP A 475 -17.01 -15.74 -18.71
CA ASP A 475 -17.43 -14.66 -19.63
C ASP A 475 -18.85 -14.19 -19.22
N PRO A 476 -19.04 -12.91 -18.82
CA PRO A 476 -20.33 -12.39 -18.38
C PRO A 476 -21.38 -12.25 -19.50
N LYS A 477 -21.02 -12.44 -20.77
CA LYS A 477 -21.93 -12.37 -21.94
C LYS A 477 -22.47 -13.74 -22.34
N THR A 478 -21.64 -14.78 -22.29
CA THR A 478 -22.03 -16.15 -22.68
C THR A 478 -22.38 -17.03 -21.47
N ASN A 479 -21.91 -16.65 -20.28
CA ASN A 479 -21.94 -17.48 -19.07
C ASN A 479 -21.19 -18.82 -19.26
N GLU A 480 -20.15 -18.82 -20.09
CA GLU A 480 -19.22 -19.95 -20.26
C GLU A 480 -18.01 -19.77 -19.36
N THR A 481 -17.50 -20.89 -18.83
CA THR A 481 -16.39 -20.94 -17.88
C THR A 481 -15.17 -21.61 -18.52
N PHE A 482 -14.01 -20.96 -18.41
CA PHE A 482 -12.74 -21.39 -19.01
C PHE A 482 -11.68 -21.64 -17.92
N THR A 483 -10.84 -22.66 -18.09
CA THR A 483 -9.68 -22.94 -17.21
C THR A 483 -8.42 -22.16 -17.60
N GLU A 484 -8.42 -21.56 -18.79
CA GLU A 484 -7.35 -20.71 -19.32
C GLU A 484 -7.89 -19.29 -19.51
N ARG A 485 -7.03 -18.27 -19.43
CA ARG A 485 -7.41 -16.86 -19.58
C ARG A 485 -7.96 -16.61 -21.01
N PRO A 486 -9.21 -16.15 -21.18
CA PRO A 486 -9.77 -15.91 -22.51
C PRO A 486 -9.02 -14.82 -23.29
N GLU A 487 -8.78 -15.05 -24.58
CA GLU A 487 -8.16 -14.06 -25.46
C GLU A 487 -9.17 -13.05 -26.03
N GLY A 488 -8.72 -11.79 -26.20
CA GLY A 488 -9.44 -10.77 -26.95
C GLY A 488 -10.22 -9.74 -26.11
N PRO A 489 -10.92 -8.79 -26.75
CA PRO A 489 -11.48 -7.63 -26.07
C PRO A 489 -12.78 -7.94 -25.31
N GLY A 490 -12.70 -7.83 -23.97
CA GLY A 490 -13.84 -8.05 -23.10
C GLY A 490 -13.49 -7.94 -21.63
N TYR A 491 -14.24 -8.65 -20.80
CA TYR A 491 -14.01 -8.81 -19.39
C TYR A 491 -14.24 -10.28 -19.04
N ALA A 492 -13.54 -10.79 -18.03
CA ALA A 492 -13.87 -12.04 -17.38
C ALA A 492 -14.06 -11.78 -15.87
N TYR A 493 -14.87 -12.61 -15.22
CA TYR A 493 -14.89 -12.70 -13.77
C TYR A 493 -14.02 -13.88 -13.34
N VAL A 494 -13.03 -13.61 -12.49
CA VAL A 494 -12.09 -14.63 -12.00
C VAL A 494 -12.71 -15.33 -10.80
N GLN A 495 -12.59 -16.66 -10.76
CA GLN A 495 -13.14 -17.52 -9.70
C GLN A 495 -12.06 -18.47 -9.21
N PHE A 496 -11.82 -18.49 -7.90
CA PHE A 496 -10.90 -19.40 -7.23
C PHE A 496 -11.62 -20.66 -6.75
N GLY A 497 -10.89 -21.77 -6.61
CA GLY A 497 -11.37 -23.01 -6.01
C GLY A 497 -11.86 -22.80 -4.57
N ASP A 498 -13.06 -23.30 -4.27
CA ASP A 498 -13.82 -23.00 -3.06
C ASP A 498 -13.14 -23.53 -1.77
N ASN A 499 -12.36 -22.65 -1.13
CA ASN A 499 -11.64 -22.88 0.13
C ASN A 499 -11.85 -21.75 1.14
N ARG A 500 -12.72 -20.78 0.85
CA ARG A 500 -13.02 -19.63 1.72
C ARG A 500 -13.77 -20.08 3.00
N LEU A 501 -13.63 -19.34 4.09
CA LEU A 501 -14.41 -19.55 5.31
C LEU A 501 -15.90 -19.29 5.05
N GLU A 502 -16.76 -20.23 5.48
CA GLU A 502 -18.16 -19.92 5.74
C GLU A 502 -18.23 -18.93 6.91
N TYR A 503 -18.39 -17.65 6.59
CA TYR A 503 -18.21 -16.56 7.53
C TYR A 503 -19.54 -15.93 7.98
N THR A 504 -19.89 -16.13 9.25
CA THR A 504 -21.04 -15.46 9.88
C THR A 504 -20.59 -14.17 10.57
N LEU A 505 -21.12 -13.03 10.12
CA LEU A 505 -20.94 -11.73 10.77
C LEU A 505 -21.52 -11.73 12.19
N LEU A 506 -20.78 -11.20 13.17
CA LEU A 506 -21.31 -10.97 14.51
C LEU A 506 -22.12 -9.66 14.58
N GLU A 507 -23.41 -9.74 14.94
CA GLU A 507 -24.22 -8.53 15.14
C GLU A 507 -23.70 -7.69 16.32
N ASN A 508 -23.58 -6.38 16.09
CA ASN A 508 -23.20 -5.37 17.09
C ASN A 508 -21.75 -5.51 17.62
N TYR A 509 -20.83 -6.01 16.78
CA TYR A 509 -19.40 -5.78 17.02
C TYR A 509 -19.06 -4.28 16.98
N ASP A 510 -18.25 -3.83 17.94
CA ASP A 510 -17.67 -2.49 18.00
C ASP A 510 -16.33 -2.56 18.73
N ASP A 511 -15.23 -2.22 18.05
CA ASP A 511 -13.98 -1.81 18.68
C ASP A 511 -13.49 -0.48 18.09
N ASN A 512 -14.26 0.58 18.35
CA ASN A 512 -13.94 1.96 17.99
C ASN A 512 -12.76 2.58 18.76
N ARG A 513 -11.94 1.80 19.49
CA ARG A 513 -10.81 2.31 20.28
C ARG A 513 -9.59 2.62 19.39
N VAL A 514 -9.70 3.68 18.58
CA VAL A 514 -8.59 4.24 17.78
C VAL A 514 -7.38 4.40 18.70
N PRO A 515 -6.31 3.60 18.53
CA PRO A 515 -5.17 3.64 19.41
C PRO A 515 -4.33 4.86 19.07
N THR A 516 -3.84 5.55 20.09
CA THR A 516 -2.78 6.54 19.90
C THR A 516 -1.45 5.81 19.97
N ILE A 517 -0.67 5.76 18.88
CA ILE A 517 0.65 5.11 18.84
C ILE A 517 1.66 6.06 18.17
N GLY A 518 2.79 6.33 18.83
CA GLY A 518 3.97 7.08 18.34
C GLY A 518 3.64 8.42 17.68
N VAL A 519 3.59 8.48 16.35
CA VAL A 519 3.32 9.73 15.60
C VAL A 519 2.05 10.43 16.09
N ASN A 520 0.95 9.70 16.26
CA ASN A 520 -0.30 10.28 16.76
C ASN A 520 -0.26 10.59 18.26
N GLU A 521 0.63 9.97 19.04
CA GLU A 521 0.88 10.34 20.45
C GLU A 521 1.66 11.64 20.53
N TYR A 522 2.63 11.84 19.64
CA TYR A 522 3.30 13.12 19.48
C TYR A 522 2.29 14.23 19.13
N LEU A 523 1.36 13.99 18.21
CA LEU A 523 0.28 14.94 17.91
C LEU A 523 -0.57 15.25 19.16
N ARG A 524 -1.02 14.21 19.86
CA ARG A 524 -1.81 14.34 21.09
C ARG A 524 -1.04 15.07 22.21
N SER A 525 0.28 14.91 22.29
CA SER A 525 1.12 15.67 23.24
C SER A 525 1.12 17.17 22.94
N ILE A 526 1.09 17.56 21.66
CA ILE A 526 0.94 18.95 21.23
C ILE A 526 -0.47 19.48 21.56
N GLU A 527 -1.52 18.68 21.35
CA GLU A 527 -2.90 19.08 21.65
C GLU A 527 -3.13 19.27 23.15
N ASN A 528 -2.76 18.30 23.98
CA ASN A 528 -2.76 18.42 25.44
C ASN A 528 -1.95 19.66 25.90
N GLY A 529 -0.78 19.91 25.29
CA GLY A 529 0.03 21.10 25.56
C GLY A 529 -0.66 22.42 25.18
N LYS A 530 -1.47 22.44 24.13
CA LYS A 530 -2.28 23.60 23.70
C LYS A 530 -3.51 23.81 24.57
N GLU A 531 -4.08 22.77 25.18
CA GLU A 531 -5.18 22.90 26.13
C GLU A 531 -4.68 23.38 27.49
N ASN A 532 -3.64 22.74 28.04
CA ASN A 532 -2.94 23.22 29.24
C ASN A 532 -2.44 24.67 29.05
N GLY A 533 -1.98 25.05 27.86
CA GLY A 533 -1.60 26.42 27.52
C GLY A 533 -2.75 27.45 27.59
N LYS A 534 -4.01 27.03 27.45
CA LYS A 534 -5.19 27.90 27.60
C LYS A 534 -5.69 28.00 29.04
N GLU A 535 -5.44 26.99 29.87
CA GLU A 535 -5.72 27.07 31.31
C GLU A 535 -4.66 27.90 32.05
N ASN A 536 -3.40 27.84 31.60
CA ASN A 536 -2.30 28.69 32.11
C ASN A 536 -2.43 30.19 31.76
N GLU A 537 -3.34 30.60 30.88
CA GLU A 537 -3.73 32.02 30.73
C GLU A 537 -4.76 32.49 31.80
N LYS A 538 -5.22 31.59 32.68
CA LYS A 538 -6.13 31.92 33.80
C LYS A 538 -5.52 31.64 35.18
N GLU A 539 -4.67 30.65 35.34
CA GLU A 539 -4.04 30.31 36.63
C GLU A 539 -2.63 30.89 36.78
N ASN A 540 -2.53 32.22 36.70
CA ASN A 540 -1.30 32.96 37.01
C ASN A 540 -1.35 33.56 38.44
N GLU A 541 -1.79 32.75 39.41
CA GLU A 541 -1.74 33.07 40.84
C GLU A 541 -1.63 31.80 41.70
N THR A 542 -0.80 31.84 42.76
CA THR A 542 -0.60 30.81 43.81
C THR A 542 0.19 29.52 43.50
N THR A 543 1.49 29.58 43.84
CA THR A 543 2.27 28.58 44.60
C THR A 543 2.53 27.16 44.07
N THR A 544 3.81 26.95 43.75
CA THR A 544 4.62 25.75 44.02
C THR A 544 4.13 24.77 45.10
N GLU A 545 4.26 23.47 44.79
CA GLU A 545 5.15 22.58 45.56
C GLU A 545 5.69 21.44 44.67
N ILE A 546 6.81 20.80 45.06
CA ILE A 546 7.49 19.75 44.30
C ILE A 546 7.52 18.47 45.13
N ALA A 547 7.06 17.36 44.55
CA ALA A 547 7.20 16.03 45.12
C ALA A 547 7.71 15.05 44.05
N THR A 548 8.99 14.71 44.11
CA THR A 548 9.59 13.60 43.37
C THR A 548 9.51 12.34 44.22
N GLU A 549 9.01 11.24 43.67
CA GLU A 549 9.19 9.90 44.23
C GLU A 549 9.60 8.90 43.14
N THR A 550 10.27 7.82 43.52
CA THR A 550 11.00 6.93 42.60
C THR A 550 11.06 5.52 43.15
N ALA A 551 10.69 4.54 42.34
CA ALA A 551 10.92 3.11 42.57
C ALA A 551 11.08 2.44 41.19
N THR A 552 12.29 2.11 40.73
CA THR A 552 13.09 0.91 41.07
C THR A 552 12.35 -0.41 40.83
N GLU A 553 12.75 -1.08 39.74
CA GLU A 553 12.37 -2.44 39.38
C GLU A 553 13.01 -3.47 40.32
N THR A 554 12.55 -4.72 40.25
CA THR A 554 13.38 -5.88 40.62
C THR A 554 12.93 -7.08 39.79
N ALA A 555 13.74 -7.46 38.80
CA ALA A 555 13.57 -8.70 38.04
C ALA A 555 14.06 -9.92 38.88
N THR A 556 13.62 -11.12 38.52
CA THR A 556 14.21 -12.36 39.05
C THR A 556 14.10 -13.45 37.99
N GLU A 557 15.24 -13.81 37.40
CA GLU A 557 15.35 -14.91 36.44
C GLU A 557 15.34 -16.27 37.18
N THR A 558 15.05 -17.34 36.46
CA THR A 558 15.37 -18.70 36.91
C THR A 558 15.58 -19.61 35.70
N GLU A 559 16.84 -19.95 35.41
CA GLU A 559 17.19 -20.94 34.39
C GLU A 559 16.81 -22.36 34.82
N THR A 560 16.60 -23.28 33.87
CA THR A 560 16.80 -24.72 34.12
C THR A 560 17.17 -25.46 32.83
N SER A 561 18.26 -26.23 32.86
CA SER A 561 18.81 -26.97 31.72
C SER A 561 18.69 -28.50 31.91
N ILE A 562 18.50 -29.24 30.80
CA ILE A 562 18.63 -30.71 30.74
C ILE A 562 19.27 -31.10 29.38
N GLU A 563 20.19 -32.07 29.39
CA GLU A 563 20.97 -32.51 28.23
C GLU A 563 20.44 -33.80 27.55
N THR A 564 20.55 -33.83 26.22
CA THR A 564 20.90 -34.95 25.29
C THR A 564 20.37 -36.40 25.46
N GLY A 565 20.00 -37.01 24.33
CA GLY A 565 19.87 -38.47 24.15
C GLY A 565 20.09 -38.92 22.69
N LYS A 566 20.64 -40.13 22.47
CA LYS A 566 21.20 -40.68 21.20
C LYS A 566 20.95 -42.21 21.15
N GLU A 567 20.97 -42.98 20.04
CA GLU A 567 21.21 -42.80 18.58
C GLU A 567 20.52 -44.00 17.82
N ASN A 568 20.72 -44.43 16.56
CA ASN A 568 21.74 -44.25 15.51
C ASN A 568 21.21 -44.71 14.10
N GLU A 569 21.90 -44.31 13.01
CA GLU A 569 22.14 -45.02 11.70
C GLU A 569 20.98 -45.61 10.82
N GLU A 570 21.14 -45.90 9.52
CA GLU A 570 21.91 -45.33 8.37
C GLU A 570 21.58 -46.12 7.06
N ALA A 571 21.64 -45.50 5.88
CA ALA A 571 21.82 -46.19 4.58
C ALA A 571 22.40 -45.24 3.50
N GLU A 572 23.47 -45.66 2.82
CA GLU A 572 24.40 -44.82 2.03
C GLU A 572 23.87 -44.22 0.71
N ALA A 573 24.56 -43.15 0.26
CA ALA A 573 24.41 -42.48 -1.04
C ALA A 573 25.58 -42.80 -2.01
N PRO A 574 25.52 -42.38 -3.29
CA PRO A 574 26.69 -42.26 -4.16
C PRO A 574 27.20 -40.80 -4.21
N SER A 575 28.39 -40.54 -3.67
CA SER A 575 28.98 -39.20 -3.62
C SER A 575 29.96 -38.92 -4.77
N THR A 576 29.93 -37.68 -5.28
CA THR A 576 31.11 -36.98 -5.81
C THR A 576 30.99 -35.46 -5.64
N ASP A 577 30.90 -34.96 -4.39
CA ASP A 577 31.45 -33.61 -4.14
C ASP A 577 32.97 -33.67 -4.29
N LYS A 578 33.55 -32.64 -4.92
CA LYS A 578 34.99 -32.40 -4.92
C LYS A 578 35.40 -30.98 -5.26
N ASN A 579 34.47 -30.02 -5.22
CA ASN A 579 34.76 -28.63 -5.60
C ASN A 579 33.81 -27.60 -4.95
N CYS A 580 33.02 -27.99 -3.94
CA CYS A 580 32.25 -26.99 -3.23
C CYS A 580 33.11 -26.07 -2.39
N TRP A 581 33.06 -24.77 -2.71
CA TRP A 581 33.81 -23.72 -2.01
C TRP A 581 32.96 -23.04 -0.93
N ALA A 582 31.63 -23.03 -1.08
CA ALA A 582 30.70 -22.48 -0.09
C ALA A 582 30.73 -23.23 1.26
N ASN A 583 31.08 -24.51 1.25
CA ASN A 583 31.27 -25.32 2.47
C ASN A 583 32.31 -24.71 3.43
N ALA A 584 33.26 -23.91 2.93
CA ALA A 584 34.24 -23.19 3.75
C ALA A 584 33.63 -22.02 4.56
N PHE A 585 32.44 -21.56 4.17
CA PHE A 585 31.67 -20.48 4.79
C PHE A 585 30.45 -20.99 5.58
N GLY A 586 30.21 -22.31 5.61
CA GLY A 586 29.09 -22.93 6.32
C GLY A 586 27.81 -23.11 5.49
N TYR A 587 27.90 -23.01 4.17
CA TYR A 587 26.78 -23.20 3.24
C TYR A 587 27.05 -24.40 2.32
N ASP A 588 26.03 -25.20 2.01
CA ASP A 588 26.19 -26.37 1.15
C ASP A 588 26.34 -26.02 -0.34
N CYS A 589 26.61 -27.02 -1.19
CA CYS A 589 26.56 -26.85 -2.64
C CYS A 589 25.14 -26.91 -3.17
N CYS A 590 24.86 -26.13 -4.21
CA CYS A 590 23.58 -26.16 -4.87
C CYS A 590 23.36 -27.51 -5.58
N ASP A 591 22.28 -28.23 -5.25
CA ASP A 591 21.97 -29.58 -5.78
C ASP A 591 21.86 -29.60 -7.31
N ARG A 592 21.27 -28.54 -7.88
CA ARG A 592 21.16 -28.35 -9.34
C ARG A 592 22.51 -28.01 -10.01
N GLY A 593 23.59 -27.87 -9.25
CA GLY A 593 24.95 -27.59 -9.73
C GLY A 593 24.98 -26.40 -10.69
N CYS A 594 25.57 -26.60 -11.88
CA CYS A 594 25.65 -25.58 -12.93
C CYS A 594 24.30 -25.20 -13.58
N GLN A 595 23.22 -25.91 -13.28
CA GLN A 595 21.85 -25.54 -13.67
C GLN A 595 21.14 -24.68 -12.61
N THR A 596 21.82 -24.36 -11.50
CA THR A 596 21.31 -23.41 -10.52
C THR A 596 21.34 -21.99 -11.08
N LYS A 597 20.25 -21.24 -10.89
CA LYS A 597 20.19 -19.81 -11.19
C LYS A 597 21.15 -19.08 -10.25
N VAL A 598 22.08 -18.31 -10.80
CA VAL A 598 22.95 -17.44 -10.01
C VAL A 598 22.11 -16.30 -9.42
N VAL A 599 22.12 -16.16 -8.10
CA VAL A 599 21.39 -15.11 -7.35
C VAL A 599 22.29 -13.90 -7.10
N VAL A 600 23.55 -14.13 -6.73
CA VAL A 600 24.59 -13.09 -6.60
C VAL A 600 25.96 -13.66 -6.98
N VAL A 601 26.89 -12.77 -7.36
CA VAL A 601 28.30 -13.10 -7.58
C VAL A 601 29.15 -12.14 -6.76
N ASP A 602 30.11 -12.68 -6.01
CA ASP A 602 31.09 -11.91 -5.22
C ASP A 602 32.54 -12.34 -5.55
N ASP A 603 33.50 -11.91 -4.73
CA ASP A 603 34.91 -12.28 -4.87
C ASP A 603 35.17 -13.78 -4.60
N ASP A 604 34.28 -14.45 -3.86
CA ASP A 604 34.39 -15.86 -3.50
C ASP A 604 33.65 -16.79 -4.48
N GLY A 605 32.59 -16.36 -5.17
CA GLY A 605 32.04 -17.08 -6.31
C GLY A 605 30.60 -16.73 -6.71
N SER A 606 29.97 -17.65 -7.45
CA SER A 606 28.55 -17.54 -7.84
C SER A 606 27.67 -18.27 -6.82
N TRP A 607 26.79 -17.56 -6.14
CA TRP A 607 25.84 -18.12 -5.19
C TRP A 607 24.49 -18.43 -5.84
N GLY A 608 23.82 -19.47 -5.36
CA GLY A 608 22.40 -19.75 -5.60
C GLY A 608 21.64 -19.80 -4.28
N ALA A 609 20.31 -19.94 -4.37
CA ALA A 609 19.45 -20.23 -3.22
C ALA A 609 18.53 -21.41 -3.55
N GLN A 610 18.31 -22.30 -2.60
CA GLN A 610 17.48 -23.51 -2.72
C GLN A 610 16.85 -23.84 -1.36
N ASN A 611 15.57 -24.21 -1.33
CA ASN A 611 14.83 -24.52 -0.09
C ASN A 611 14.85 -23.39 0.96
N HIS A 612 14.92 -22.12 0.53
CA HIS A 612 15.14 -20.92 1.34
C HIS A 612 16.54 -20.77 1.98
N GLU A 613 17.50 -21.63 1.63
CA GLU A 613 18.89 -21.56 2.12
C GLU A 613 19.88 -21.18 1.00
N TRP A 614 20.99 -20.54 1.37
CA TRP A 614 22.06 -20.14 0.44
C TRP A 614 22.96 -21.33 0.10
N CYS A 615 23.38 -21.43 -1.16
CA CYS A 615 24.24 -22.52 -1.65
C CYS A 615 25.31 -22.04 -2.64
N GLY A 616 26.43 -22.76 -2.71
CA GLY A 616 27.52 -22.49 -3.65
C GLY A 616 27.31 -23.14 -5.02
N ILE A 617 27.49 -22.37 -6.11
CA ILE A 617 27.51 -22.92 -7.48
C ILE A 617 28.98 -23.27 -7.85
N PRO A 618 29.28 -24.46 -8.38
CA PRO A 618 30.67 -24.88 -8.65
C PRO A 618 31.46 -23.94 -9.58
N LYS A 619 32.73 -23.66 -9.24
CA LYS A 619 33.57 -22.71 -10.00
C LYS A 619 33.95 -23.18 -11.41
N ASP A 620 33.76 -24.45 -11.73
CA ASP A 620 33.99 -25.04 -13.04
C ASP A 620 32.78 -24.98 -13.99
N CYS A 621 31.66 -24.38 -13.54
CA CYS A 621 30.49 -24.11 -14.39
C CYS A 621 30.81 -23.11 -15.52
N LYS A 622 30.71 -23.58 -16.77
CA LYS A 622 31.09 -22.80 -17.96
C LYS A 622 29.89 -22.09 -18.60
N TYR A 623 29.83 -20.79 -18.38
CA TYR A 623 28.89 -19.88 -19.03
C TYR A 623 29.54 -19.22 -20.27
N SER A 624 28.76 -18.58 -21.14
CA SER A 624 29.29 -17.95 -22.35
C SER A 624 29.93 -16.59 -22.03
N GLU A 625 31.26 -16.50 -22.13
CA GLU A 625 31.98 -15.22 -22.07
C GLU A 625 31.61 -14.26 -23.21
N GLU A 626 31.05 -14.77 -24.32
CA GLU A 626 30.53 -13.93 -25.39
C GLU A 626 29.19 -13.28 -25.00
N CYS A 627 28.37 -13.91 -24.16
CA CYS A 627 27.01 -13.46 -23.81
C CYS A 627 26.81 -13.52 -22.27
N PRO A 628 27.20 -12.47 -21.52
CA PRO A 628 27.36 -12.53 -20.06
C PRO A 628 26.12 -12.96 -19.28
N GLY A 629 24.93 -12.55 -19.73
CA GLY A 629 23.65 -12.90 -19.12
C GLY A 629 23.27 -14.38 -19.21
N SER A 630 24.03 -15.19 -19.96
CA SER A 630 23.94 -16.66 -19.88
C SER A 630 24.26 -17.21 -18.49
N LYS A 631 24.97 -16.44 -17.63
CA LYS A 631 25.14 -16.72 -16.20
C LYS A 631 23.84 -16.67 -15.40
N LEU A 632 22.87 -15.87 -15.84
CA LEU A 632 21.54 -15.73 -15.22
C LEU A 632 20.47 -16.59 -15.93
N GLY A 633 20.85 -17.43 -16.90
CA GLY A 633 19.95 -18.32 -17.64
C GLY A 633 19.35 -17.73 -18.92
N TYR A 634 19.65 -16.48 -19.29
CA TYR A 634 19.16 -15.89 -20.54
C TYR A 634 19.85 -16.47 -21.77
N SER A 635 19.09 -16.59 -22.86
CA SER A 635 19.62 -16.94 -24.19
C SER A 635 20.60 -15.86 -24.69
N CYS A 636 21.46 -16.21 -25.65
CA CYS A 636 22.27 -15.21 -26.34
C CYS A 636 21.50 -14.66 -27.54
N CYS A 637 21.43 -13.33 -27.69
CA CYS A 637 20.71 -12.72 -28.82
C CYS A 637 21.31 -13.15 -30.16
N GLU A 638 20.49 -13.34 -31.18
CA GLU A 638 20.96 -13.56 -32.55
C GLU A 638 21.53 -12.26 -33.11
N GLY A 639 20.82 -11.15 -32.89
CA GLY A 639 21.21 -9.80 -33.27
C GLY A 639 22.04 -9.03 -32.24
N CYS A 640 22.11 -7.72 -32.46
CA CYS A 640 22.92 -6.76 -31.68
C CYS A 640 22.11 -5.50 -31.29
N VAL A 641 20.78 -5.59 -31.23
CA VAL A 641 19.95 -4.46 -30.76
C VAL A 641 19.98 -4.44 -29.24
N VAL A 642 20.75 -3.50 -28.67
CA VAL A 642 20.85 -3.30 -27.23
C VAL A 642 19.69 -2.41 -26.76
N TYR A 643 18.85 -2.96 -25.87
CA TYR A 643 17.74 -2.27 -25.22
C TYR A 643 18.17 -1.70 -23.85
N GLU A 644 19.02 -2.43 -23.11
CA GLU A 644 19.49 -2.06 -21.78
C GLU A 644 20.94 -2.51 -21.55
N VAL A 645 21.65 -1.87 -20.63
CA VAL A 645 23.02 -2.23 -20.21
C VAL A 645 23.12 -2.04 -18.71
N ASP A 646 23.62 -3.07 -18.01
CA ASP A 646 23.89 -3.06 -16.58
C ASP A 646 25.33 -3.54 -16.28
N ASP A 647 25.62 -3.78 -15.00
CA ASP A 647 26.94 -4.23 -14.54
C ASP A 647 27.23 -5.70 -14.88
N ILE A 648 26.25 -6.45 -15.39
CA ILE A 648 26.37 -7.86 -15.80
C ILE A 648 26.63 -7.96 -17.30
N GLY A 649 25.98 -7.12 -18.12
CA GLY A 649 26.24 -7.00 -19.55
C GLY A 649 25.26 -6.12 -20.30
N SER A 650 25.18 -6.34 -21.61
CA SER A 650 24.22 -5.67 -22.50
C SER A 650 23.10 -6.61 -22.92
N TRP A 651 21.88 -6.09 -22.96
CA TRP A 651 20.65 -6.86 -23.07
C TRP A 651 19.86 -6.49 -24.33
N GLY A 652 19.30 -7.49 -24.99
CA GLY A 652 18.45 -7.36 -26.16
C GLY A 652 17.10 -8.04 -25.93
N TYR A 653 16.14 -7.77 -26.81
CA TYR A 653 14.81 -8.35 -26.76
C TYR A 653 14.45 -8.90 -28.15
N GLU A 654 14.43 -10.22 -28.27
CA GLU A 654 14.29 -10.94 -29.54
C GLU A 654 13.40 -12.18 -29.32
N ASN A 655 12.51 -12.49 -30.28
CA ASN A 655 11.53 -13.60 -30.17
C ASN A 655 10.67 -13.54 -28.88
N ASP A 656 10.24 -12.33 -28.50
CA ASP A 656 9.45 -12.01 -27.30
C ASP A 656 10.09 -12.43 -25.95
N GLN A 657 11.40 -12.69 -25.94
CA GLN A 657 12.19 -12.97 -24.75
C GLN A 657 13.38 -12.00 -24.61
N TRP A 658 13.78 -11.76 -23.35
CA TRP A 658 15.05 -11.09 -23.07
C TRP A 658 16.23 -12.03 -23.36
N CYS A 659 17.27 -11.47 -23.97
CA CYS A 659 18.49 -12.19 -24.32
C CYS A 659 19.72 -11.34 -23.96
N SER A 660 20.85 -11.99 -23.68
CA SER A 660 22.12 -11.30 -23.52
C SER A 660 22.73 -11.05 -24.89
N THR A 661 22.94 -9.78 -25.26
CA THR A 661 23.66 -9.44 -26.49
C THR A 661 25.14 -9.79 -26.37
N LYS A 662 25.74 -10.12 -27.50
CA LYS A 662 27.15 -10.51 -27.57
C LYS A 662 28.05 -9.32 -27.16
N THR A 663 29.13 -9.54 -26.42
CA THR A 663 30.11 -8.49 -26.08
C THR A 663 30.82 -7.87 -27.30
N SER A 664 30.69 -8.52 -28.47
CA SER A 664 31.06 -7.99 -29.78
C SER A 664 30.10 -6.91 -30.30
N CYS A 665 28.83 -6.91 -29.89
CA CYS A 665 27.82 -5.90 -30.27
C CYS A 665 28.12 -4.50 -29.71
N LEU A 666 28.83 -4.42 -28.57
CA LEU A 666 29.25 -3.16 -27.93
C LEU A 666 30.49 -2.50 -28.58
N LYS A 667 30.96 -3.00 -29.73
CA LYS A 667 32.20 -2.55 -30.38
C LYS A 667 31.96 -1.85 -31.73
N ASN A 668 31.24 -0.72 -31.71
CA ASN A 668 31.37 0.40 -32.67
C ASN A 668 30.76 1.68 -32.08
#